data_AF-T0I7D4-F1
#
_entry.id   AF-T0I7D4-F1
#
_cell.length_a   1.000
_cell.length_b   1.000
_cell.length_c   1.000
_cell.angle_alpha   90.00
_cell.angle_beta   90.00
_cell.angle_gamma   90.00
#
_symmetry.space_group_name_H-M   'P 1'
#
loop_
_entity.id
_entity.type
_entity.pdbx_description
1 polymer ?
#
loop_
_entity_poly.entity_id
_entity_poly.type
_entity_poly.pdbx_seq_one_letter_code
_entity_poly.pdbx_strand_id
1 'polypeptide(L)'
;MSRTKKIAVLAIIAMVLTLMPAAMFAATADSTRLSGAGRVETALDICSAGWSTASTVVLAPADQANLVDALAAAPLAGQENAPILVTPKASLDAAVKAKIAALGATKVYVIGAISDEVAAEVDAISGVSVETLKGIGRVGTANAVNAKLTSPAGTFVVGFDAVPDALSVASYAAKNKFAIVLANANGTVDSASLVGSTKYIVGGTAKVADIAGVTRISGADRFATNTAVASTLSFTYDRVYVANGLTCVDALAVAPLAAKYGAFVALASNTNVAAASVVSANLSSTSKVIAVGGTAAVSDAVVANVAYVVPGALAVTSITALNANEIQIVFNRSVDEAIAETVSNYQIAGGTAGATLTAFLAADTATLQSDKKTVIVKLDDVAPLAGVLAAGVLANKTAYTLSVTTAIKDTEGNALAKAYTTDVFFSDTVKPTVASVASQENGDVKITFSERIGTTPLVVINGTTIGAGAVSVNATNGKEVDVTSAGIVAAGLTLKNATSYGIIVSSAKDLGNYNTMDLYSGTFTYSIVSSAPYVKSVTVKDEKTLTVEYSEALAVVPAPTYTVLRGTTNVFVSSAPVAGTNKVELTLSSVADTLYAAGTTSSTLTVTVDTYKDLALNVGSKYTTTVVVTKDTTAPTLASAAYNYTPKTIVFTFSEGLAATAAATIEGKLTITNNATGVAQTVPAGCATAVLAGEKTVTLSNGAAPGLALPAGTYTFSFGSQLFVDQAIAANKSAAISTVVTITSSDAAKPTVAAAAEVVKDQFTVTFSEAVKGGVGVAGSATDVVNYKLNGVALPTGTVASLDAATQKVVTITMPAGSVAKTQTQVLTIANVQDLGGTAMDTADTTLTLTDSIAPTLVSAAVNADGAIILTFSEGFTGGTAPVAADLVITVNGTTATLAAPTVVAGEPTQYKVTSTDTSFATGTIVVKTAGVTLAKDAANNLLKINVSVTATR
;
A
#
# COMPACT_ATOMS: atom_id res chain seq x y z
N MET A 1 -23.25 48.10 -3.57
CA MET A 1 -23.04 48.86 -2.32
C MET A 1 -21.76 49.68 -2.45
N SER A 2 -21.79 51.01 -2.29
CA SER A 2 -20.60 51.86 -2.45
C SER A 2 -19.53 51.54 -1.38
N ARG A 3 -18.24 51.77 -1.69
CA ARG A 3 -17.11 51.53 -0.76
C ARG A 3 -17.33 52.20 0.61
N THR A 4 -18.06 53.31 0.66
CA THR A 4 -18.44 54.03 1.87
C THR A 4 -19.41 53.24 2.78
N LYS A 5 -20.27 52.38 2.23
CA LYS A 5 -21.18 51.53 3.01
C LYS A 5 -20.49 50.31 3.64
N LYS A 6 -19.37 49.84 3.06
CA LYS A 6 -18.58 48.73 3.64
C LYS A 6 -17.75 49.19 4.85
N ILE A 7 -17.24 50.42 4.82
CA ILE A 7 -16.47 51.00 5.94
C ILE A 7 -17.39 51.31 7.13
N ALA A 8 -18.61 51.81 6.87
CA ALA A 8 -19.59 52.05 7.94
C ALA A 8 -20.06 50.76 8.64
N VAL A 9 -20.22 49.65 7.91
CA VAL A 9 -20.62 48.36 8.50
C VAL A 9 -19.47 47.73 9.29
N LEU A 10 -18.21 47.86 8.87
CA LEU A 10 -17.06 47.41 9.67
C LEU A 10 -16.87 48.24 10.94
N ALA A 11 -17.11 49.56 10.89
CA ALA A 11 -17.01 50.42 12.06
C ALA A 11 -18.10 50.11 13.10
N ILE A 12 -19.32 49.76 12.67
CA ILE A 12 -20.41 49.38 13.58
C ILE A 12 -20.16 48.00 14.20
N ILE A 13 -19.62 47.03 13.46
CA ILE A 13 -19.26 45.71 14.01
C ILE A 13 -18.10 45.84 15.02
N ALA A 14 -17.12 46.70 14.75
CA ALA A 14 -16.02 46.96 15.69
C ALA A 14 -16.49 47.68 16.97
N MET A 15 -17.46 48.60 16.86
CA MET A 15 -17.98 49.34 18.02
C MET A 15 -18.92 48.50 18.90
N VAL A 16 -19.64 47.53 18.31
CA VAL A 16 -20.49 46.57 19.06
C VAL A 16 -19.64 45.50 19.77
N LEU A 17 -18.46 45.14 19.24
CA LEU A 17 -17.54 44.22 19.95
C LEU A 17 -16.86 44.85 21.18
N THR A 18 -16.71 46.18 21.23
CA THR A 18 -16.06 46.87 22.36
C THR A 18 -17.00 47.21 23.53
N LEU A 19 -18.32 47.03 23.35
CA LEU A 19 -19.34 47.38 24.35
C LEU A 19 -19.91 46.16 25.11
N MET A 20 -19.37 44.95 24.88
CA MET A 20 -19.68 43.81 25.74
C MET A 20 -18.97 43.98 27.08
N PRO A 21 -19.67 43.93 28.23
CA PRO A 21 -19.00 43.99 29.53
C PRO A 21 -18.03 42.81 29.66
N ALA A 22 -16.74 43.12 29.86
CA ALA A 22 -15.64 42.18 30.08
C ALA A 22 -15.78 41.31 31.36
N ALA A 23 -16.96 41.28 31.98
CA ALA A 23 -17.30 40.46 33.13
C ALA A 23 -17.98 39.12 32.77
N MET A 24 -18.15 38.79 31.48
CA MET A 24 -18.77 37.53 31.05
C MET A 24 -17.80 36.45 30.52
N PHE A 25 -16.49 36.70 30.62
CA PHE A 25 -15.44 35.67 30.53
C PHE A 25 -14.67 35.61 31.85
N ALA A 26 -15.38 35.40 32.95
CA ALA A 26 -14.74 34.71 34.06
C ALA A 26 -14.50 33.27 33.58
N ALA A 27 -13.28 32.98 33.14
CA ALA A 27 -12.79 31.61 33.14
C ALA A 27 -13.04 31.07 34.54
N THR A 28 -14.06 30.21 34.68
CA THR A 28 -14.31 29.48 35.91
C THR A 28 -12.99 28.80 36.25
N ALA A 29 -12.43 29.13 37.41
CA ALA A 29 -11.23 28.48 37.92
C ALA A 29 -11.29 26.99 37.61
N ASP A 30 -10.30 26.48 36.89
CA ASP A 30 -10.17 25.07 36.53
C ASP A 30 -10.24 24.26 37.82
N SER A 31 -11.43 23.74 38.15
CA SER A 31 -11.66 23.13 39.45
C SER A 31 -10.84 21.84 39.54
N THR A 32 -9.85 21.82 40.41
CA THR A 32 -9.05 20.64 40.75
C THR A 32 -9.81 19.68 41.68
N ARG A 33 -11.11 19.91 41.92
CA ARG A 33 -11.94 19.11 42.81
C ARG A 33 -13.40 19.02 42.35
N LEU A 34 -13.97 17.82 42.42
CA LEU A 34 -15.41 17.54 42.27
C LEU A 34 -15.94 17.08 43.63
N SER A 35 -16.81 17.86 44.27
CA SER A 35 -17.21 17.61 45.67
C SER A 35 -18.50 18.29 46.08
N GLY A 36 -19.19 17.70 47.06
CA GLY A 36 -20.27 18.34 47.80
C GLY A 36 -20.24 18.02 49.30
N ALA A 37 -21.29 18.41 50.03
CA ALA A 37 -21.39 18.20 51.47
C ALA A 37 -21.40 16.71 51.86
N GLY A 38 -21.91 15.85 50.98
CA GLY A 38 -21.88 14.40 51.12
C GLY A 38 -21.76 13.68 49.78
N ARG A 39 -22.01 12.37 49.82
CA ARG A 39 -21.92 11.46 48.66
C ARG A 39 -22.93 11.79 47.56
N VAL A 40 -24.11 12.27 47.94
CA VAL A 40 -25.17 12.65 46.98
C VAL A 40 -24.77 13.92 46.24
N GLU A 41 -24.39 14.96 46.95
CA GLU A 41 -23.99 16.24 46.37
C GLU A 41 -22.71 16.10 45.53
N THR A 42 -21.78 15.25 45.95
CA THR A 42 -20.58 14.93 45.15
C THR A 42 -20.96 14.27 43.82
N ALA A 43 -21.89 13.30 43.82
CA ALA A 43 -22.37 12.70 42.57
C ALA A 43 -23.09 13.70 41.65
N LEU A 44 -23.83 14.66 42.23
CA LEU A 44 -24.46 15.76 41.49
C LEU A 44 -23.45 16.71 40.85
N ASP A 45 -22.34 17.00 41.55
CA ASP A 45 -21.25 17.83 41.04
C ASP A 45 -20.49 17.12 39.90
N ILE A 46 -20.16 15.84 40.08
CA ILE A 46 -19.60 14.98 39.02
C ILE A 46 -20.50 14.97 37.78
N CYS A 47 -21.81 14.82 37.97
CA CYS A 47 -22.77 14.84 36.88
C CYS A 47 -22.75 16.19 36.16
N SER A 48 -22.69 17.30 36.89
CA SER A 48 -22.65 18.65 36.31
C SER A 48 -21.36 18.91 35.53
N ALA A 49 -20.23 18.33 35.96
CA ALA A 49 -18.96 18.41 35.25
C ALA A 49 -18.93 17.60 33.94
N GLY A 50 -19.74 16.54 33.81
CA GLY A 50 -19.73 15.66 32.65
C GLY A 50 -20.88 15.84 31.66
N TRP A 51 -22.04 16.29 32.15
CA TRP A 51 -23.32 16.26 31.43
C TRP A 51 -24.14 17.53 31.70
N SER A 52 -24.40 18.29 30.63
CA SER A 52 -25.45 19.31 30.59
C SER A 52 -26.83 18.68 30.35
N THR A 53 -26.88 17.58 29.61
CA THR A 53 -28.07 16.76 29.32
C THR A 53 -27.69 15.28 29.28
N ALA A 54 -28.62 14.40 29.61
CA ALA A 54 -28.45 12.95 29.46
C ALA A 54 -29.82 12.27 29.27
N SER A 55 -29.99 11.47 28.20
CA SER A 55 -31.22 10.72 27.95
C SER A 55 -31.45 9.58 28.95
N THR A 56 -30.35 9.04 29.47
CA THR A 56 -30.34 7.94 30.43
C THR A 56 -29.61 8.38 31.70
N VAL A 57 -30.09 7.96 32.87
CA VAL A 57 -29.40 8.07 34.16
C VAL A 57 -29.31 6.70 34.80
N VAL A 58 -28.21 6.41 35.48
CA VAL A 58 -28.07 5.23 36.32
C VAL A 58 -28.17 5.66 37.78
N LEU A 59 -29.14 5.11 38.52
CA LEU A 59 -29.38 5.43 39.93
C LEU A 59 -28.93 4.27 40.81
N ALA A 60 -27.95 4.52 41.68
CA ALA A 60 -27.35 3.54 42.57
C ALA A 60 -27.59 3.89 44.06
N PRO A 61 -27.51 2.90 44.97
CA PRO A 61 -27.61 3.16 46.39
C PRO A 61 -26.39 3.96 46.88
N ALA A 62 -26.67 5.00 47.66
CA ALA A 62 -25.63 5.81 48.28
C ALA A 62 -24.95 5.07 49.43
N ASP A 63 -25.62 4.16 50.13
CA ASP A 63 -25.14 3.50 51.35
C ASP A 63 -24.00 2.50 51.11
N GLN A 64 -22.96 2.54 51.96
CA GLN A 64 -21.75 1.71 51.84
C GLN A 64 -22.04 0.21 51.68
N ALA A 65 -22.97 -0.31 52.49
CA ALA A 65 -23.31 -1.73 52.54
C ALA A 65 -23.87 -2.27 51.22
N ASN A 66 -24.41 -1.38 50.37
CA ASN A 66 -25.11 -1.73 49.14
C ASN A 66 -24.35 -1.31 47.86
N LEU A 67 -23.20 -0.65 47.98
CA LEU A 67 -22.40 -0.23 46.81
C LEU A 67 -21.97 -1.40 45.92
N VAL A 68 -21.86 -2.59 46.51
CA VAL A 68 -21.51 -3.82 45.79
C VAL A 68 -22.51 -4.20 44.70
N ASP A 69 -23.77 -3.78 44.84
CA ASP A 69 -24.81 -4.05 43.84
C ASP A 69 -24.62 -3.18 42.58
N ALA A 70 -23.86 -2.10 42.67
CA ALA A 70 -23.62 -1.15 41.58
C ALA A 70 -22.23 -1.31 40.91
N LEU A 71 -21.44 -2.32 41.26
CA LEU A 71 -20.09 -2.49 40.70
C LEU A 71 -20.08 -2.69 39.18
N ALA A 72 -21.10 -3.37 38.66
CA ALA A 72 -21.27 -3.60 37.23
C ALA A 72 -21.92 -2.42 36.49
N ALA A 73 -22.33 -1.37 37.20
CA ALA A 73 -23.10 -0.27 36.64
C ALA A 73 -22.26 0.66 35.73
N ALA A 74 -20.96 0.81 36.02
CA ALA A 74 -20.08 1.69 35.25
C ALA A 74 -20.00 1.33 33.75
N PRO A 75 -19.80 0.05 33.35
CA PRO A 75 -19.95 -0.40 31.97
C PRO A 75 -21.23 0.06 31.28
N LEU A 76 -22.39 -0.12 31.94
CA LEU A 76 -23.69 0.26 31.38
C LEU A 76 -23.82 1.78 31.25
N ALA A 77 -23.37 2.52 32.26
CA ALA A 77 -23.33 3.98 32.23
C ALA A 77 -22.41 4.50 31.10
N GLY A 78 -21.27 3.84 30.86
CA GLY A 78 -20.37 4.15 29.75
C GLY A 78 -21.03 3.91 28.38
N GLN A 79 -21.71 2.77 28.22
CA GLN A 79 -22.45 2.42 26.99
C GLN A 79 -23.55 3.43 26.67
N GLU A 80 -24.29 3.86 27.69
CA GLU A 80 -25.44 4.77 27.57
C GLU A 80 -25.01 6.25 27.58
N ASN A 81 -23.71 6.54 27.74
CA ASN A 81 -23.18 7.88 27.99
C ASN A 81 -23.95 8.60 29.11
N ALA A 82 -24.19 7.89 30.21
CA ALA A 82 -25.05 8.31 31.32
C ALA A 82 -24.23 8.61 32.60
N PRO A 83 -24.64 9.60 33.41
CA PRO A 83 -24.10 9.76 34.75
C PRO A 83 -24.60 8.65 35.70
N ILE A 84 -23.77 8.28 36.68
CA ILE A 84 -24.23 7.54 37.86
C ILE A 84 -24.56 8.55 38.97
N LEU A 85 -25.83 8.61 39.36
CA LEU A 85 -26.29 9.35 40.55
C LEU A 85 -26.50 8.37 41.71
N VAL A 86 -26.43 8.89 42.94
CA VAL A 86 -26.62 8.08 44.15
C VAL A 86 -27.70 8.68 45.05
N THR A 87 -28.49 7.82 45.70
CA THR A 87 -29.54 8.22 46.66
C THR A 87 -29.62 7.24 47.82
N PRO A 88 -30.08 7.62 49.03
CA PRO A 88 -30.37 6.68 50.11
C PRO A 88 -31.32 5.56 49.63
N LYS A 89 -31.10 4.31 50.05
CA LYS A 89 -31.82 3.16 49.47
C LYS A 89 -33.36 3.23 49.60
N ALA A 90 -33.84 3.88 50.65
CA ALA A 90 -35.27 3.94 51.03
C ALA A 90 -35.87 5.34 50.90
N SER A 91 -35.14 6.31 50.35
CA SER A 91 -35.62 7.67 50.16
C SER A 91 -34.94 8.30 48.95
N LEU A 92 -35.73 8.82 48.01
CA LEU A 92 -35.19 9.58 46.89
C LEU A 92 -34.78 10.96 47.39
N ASP A 93 -33.51 11.32 47.18
CA ASP A 93 -33.04 12.65 47.49
C ASP A 93 -33.67 13.68 46.54
N ALA A 94 -34.20 14.78 47.09
CA ALA A 94 -34.90 15.80 46.31
C ALA A 94 -34.00 16.47 45.27
N ALA A 95 -32.71 16.64 45.57
CA ALA A 95 -31.75 17.20 44.62
C ALA A 95 -31.42 16.23 43.49
N VAL A 96 -31.40 14.92 43.76
CA VAL A 96 -31.27 13.88 42.72
C VAL A 96 -32.49 13.86 41.81
N LYS A 97 -33.70 13.91 42.37
CA LYS A 97 -34.95 14.01 41.61
C LYS A 97 -34.95 15.24 40.70
N ALA A 98 -34.58 16.40 41.23
CA ALA A 98 -34.47 17.63 40.46
C ALA A 98 -33.41 17.52 39.36
N LYS A 99 -32.26 16.89 39.62
CA LYS A 99 -31.20 16.71 38.63
C LYS A 99 -31.62 15.77 37.49
N ILE A 100 -32.33 14.67 37.77
CA ILE A 100 -32.87 13.77 36.74
C ILE A 100 -33.77 14.54 35.78
N ALA A 101 -34.69 15.36 36.32
CA ALA A 101 -35.57 16.21 35.51
C ALA A 101 -34.78 17.26 34.71
N ALA A 102 -33.80 17.93 35.36
CA ALA A 102 -32.99 18.96 34.72
C ALA A 102 -32.10 18.44 33.58
N LEU A 103 -31.66 17.18 33.64
CA LEU A 103 -30.90 16.52 32.57
C LEU A 103 -31.76 16.20 31.33
N GLY A 104 -33.09 16.26 31.46
CA GLY A 104 -34.02 15.81 30.42
C GLY A 104 -33.99 14.29 30.21
N ALA A 105 -33.72 13.52 31.26
CA ALA A 105 -33.65 12.07 31.18
C ALA A 105 -35.02 11.48 30.84
N THR A 106 -35.04 10.53 29.90
CA THR A 106 -36.25 9.77 29.52
C THR A 106 -36.21 8.34 30.07
N LYS A 107 -35.05 7.88 30.51
CA LYS A 107 -34.85 6.55 31.07
C LYS A 107 -33.98 6.60 32.33
N VAL A 108 -34.36 5.86 33.37
CA VAL A 108 -33.52 5.66 34.56
C VAL A 108 -33.36 4.18 34.84
N TYR A 109 -32.12 3.71 34.88
CA TYR A 109 -31.80 2.37 35.38
C TYR A 109 -31.63 2.44 36.89
N VAL A 110 -32.49 1.75 37.64
CA VAL A 110 -32.42 1.69 39.11
C VAL A 110 -31.70 0.40 39.51
N ILE A 111 -30.57 0.51 40.20
CA ILE A 111 -29.68 -0.63 40.45
C ILE A 111 -29.89 -1.22 41.85
N GLY A 112 -30.17 -2.54 41.89
CA GLY A 112 -30.02 -3.36 43.09
C GLY A 112 -30.87 -2.94 44.29
N ALA A 113 -30.22 -2.66 45.42
CA ALA A 113 -30.84 -2.43 46.73
C ALA A 113 -31.69 -1.16 46.88
N ILE A 114 -31.81 -0.32 45.85
CA ILE A 114 -32.81 0.77 45.86
C ILE A 114 -34.21 0.14 46.02
N SER A 115 -35.00 0.71 46.92
CA SER A 115 -36.35 0.24 47.22
C SER A 115 -37.30 0.46 46.04
N ASP A 116 -38.33 -0.39 45.95
CA ASP A 116 -39.32 -0.31 44.88
C ASP A 116 -40.13 1.00 45.02
N GLU A 117 -40.28 1.53 46.24
CA GLU A 117 -40.88 2.84 46.51
C GLU A 117 -40.07 3.99 45.89
N VAL A 118 -38.74 3.96 46.03
CA VAL A 118 -37.86 4.95 45.38
C VAL A 118 -37.93 4.82 43.87
N ALA A 119 -37.94 3.60 43.33
CA ALA A 119 -38.10 3.36 41.89
C ALA A 119 -39.43 3.94 41.36
N ALA A 120 -40.54 3.73 42.09
CA ALA A 120 -41.83 4.30 41.76
C ALA A 120 -41.83 5.84 41.83
N GLU A 121 -41.10 6.43 42.79
CA GLU A 121 -40.97 7.88 42.88
C GLU A 121 -40.20 8.49 41.70
N VAL A 122 -39.19 7.78 41.18
CA VAL A 122 -38.47 8.17 39.96
C VAL A 122 -39.35 8.03 38.72
N ASP A 123 -40.15 6.96 38.62
CA ASP A 123 -41.06 6.72 37.49
C ASP A 123 -42.20 7.76 37.43
N ALA A 124 -42.56 8.34 38.58
CA ALA A 124 -43.52 9.44 38.66
C ALA A 124 -42.97 10.79 38.13
N ILE A 125 -41.69 10.90 37.78
CA ILE A 125 -41.14 12.09 37.13
C ILE A 125 -41.64 12.13 35.69
N SER A 126 -42.30 13.23 35.30
CA SER A 126 -42.91 13.37 33.98
C SER A 126 -41.92 13.10 32.84
N GLY A 127 -42.24 12.12 31.99
CA GLY A 127 -41.44 11.76 30.80
C GLY A 127 -40.29 10.78 31.08
N VAL A 128 -40.13 10.32 32.32
CA VAL A 128 -39.15 9.31 32.72
C VAL A 128 -39.78 7.92 32.70
N SER A 129 -39.03 6.92 32.26
CA SER A 129 -39.33 5.51 32.42
C SER A 129 -38.28 4.83 33.27
N VAL A 130 -38.69 4.02 34.25
CA VAL A 130 -37.77 3.29 35.13
C VAL A 130 -37.60 1.84 34.70
N GLU A 131 -36.34 1.39 34.66
CA GLU A 131 -36.00 -0.02 34.54
C GLU A 131 -35.15 -0.45 35.73
N THR A 132 -35.71 -1.30 36.59
CA THR A 132 -35.01 -1.81 37.78
C THR A 132 -34.15 -3.02 37.40
N LEU A 133 -32.84 -2.92 37.61
CA LEU A 133 -31.86 -3.98 37.38
C LEU A 133 -31.48 -4.58 38.74
N LYS A 134 -32.18 -5.65 39.12
CA LYS A 134 -32.04 -6.34 40.41
C LYS A 134 -32.23 -7.84 40.22
N GLY A 135 -31.35 -8.63 40.84
CA GLY A 135 -31.45 -10.10 40.82
C GLY A 135 -31.35 -10.71 42.21
N ILE A 136 -31.29 -12.04 42.28
CA ILE A 136 -31.08 -12.76 43.54
C ILE A 136 -29.65 -12.46 44.04
N GLY A 137 -29.57 -11.56 45.02
CA GLY A 137 -28.30 -11.07 45.57
C GLY A 137 -27.48 -10.24 44.57
N ARG A 138 -26.25 -9.93 44.97
CA ARG A 138 -25.33 -9.07 44.21
C ARG A 138 -24.87 -9.67 42.88
N VAL A 139 -24.68 -10.99 42.81
CA VAL A 139 -24.31 -11.68 41.57
C VAL A 139 -25.45 -11.61 40.56
N GLY A 140 -26.69 -11.88 41.01
CA GLY A 140 -27.87 -11.73 40.17
C GLY A 140 -28.07 -10.29 39.69
N THR A 141 -27.78 -9.30 40.54
CA THR A 141 -27.85 -7.88 40.16
C THR A 141 -26.79 -7.53 39.12
N ALA A 142 -25.54 -7.95 39.29
CA ALA A 142 -24.49 -7.76 38.30
C ALA A 142 -24.84 -8.41 36.95
N ASN A 143 -25.44 -9.61 36.97
CA ASN A 143 -25.89 -10.29 35.75
C ASN A 143 -27.04 -9.54 35.06
N ALA A 144 -27.99 -8.98 35.82
CA ALA A 144 -29.07 -8.15 35.28
C ALA A 144 -28.54 -6.89 34.60
N VAL A 145 -27.47 -6.28 35.15
CA VAL A 145 -26.78 -5.15 34.52
C VAL A 145 -26.02 -5.58 33.27
N ASN A 146 -25.23 -6.66 33.35
CA ASN A 146 -24.46 -7.16 32.21
C ASN A 146 -25.35 -7.60 31.03
N ALA A 147 -26.57 -8.07 31.29
CA ALA A 147 -27.54 -8.42 30.25
C ALA A 147 -27.99 -7.22 29.40
N LYS A 148 -27.73 -5.98 29.83
CA LYS A 148 -27.96 -4.75 29.06
C LYS A 148 -26.78 -4.30 28.22
N LEU A 149 -25.60 -4.90 28.42
CA LEU A 149 -24.43 -4.58 27.61
C LEU A 149 -24.54 -5.21 26.22
N THR A 150 -24.27 -4.42 25.20
CA THR A 150 -24.26 -4.86 23.80
C THR A 150 -22.82 -5.18 23.39
N SER A 151 -22.58 -6.43 22.97
CA SER A 151 -21.30 -6.90 22.45
C SER A 151 -20.07 -6.50 23.28
N PRO A 152 -19.95 -6.94 24.55
CA PRO A 152 -18.78 -6.62 25.35
C PRO A 152 -17.48 -7.12 24.71
N ALA A 153 -16.46 -6.25 24.67
CA ALA A 153 -15.14 -6.56 24.14
C ALA A 153 -14.38 -7.55 25.03
N GLY A 154 -14.70 -7.57 26.33
CA GLY A 154 -14.07 -8.46 27.31
C GLY A 154 -14.81 -8.48 28.64
N THR A 155 -14.23 -9.20 29.61
CA THR A 155 -14.79 -9.39 30.95
C THR A 155 -13.73 -9.17 32.03
N PHE A 156 -14.07 -8.40 33.07
CA PHE A 156 -13.36 -8.37 34.35
C PHE A 156 -14.14 -9.19 35.38
N VAL A 157 -13.50 -10.20 35.98
CA VAL A 157 -14.06 -10.99 37.08
C VAL A 157 -13.55 -10.44 38.40
N VAL A 158 -14.46 -10.01 39.27
CA VAL A 158 -14.14 -9.39 40.57
C VAL A 158 -14.71 -10.21 41.71
N GLY A 159 -14.13 -10.09 42.91
CA GLY A 159 -14.60 -10.81 44.09
C GLY A 159 -16.02 -10.42 44.52
N PHE A 160 -16.72 -11.36 45.17
CA PHE A 160 -18.10 -11.18 45.64
C PHE A 160 -18.30 -9.90 46.47
N ASP A 161 -17.33 -9.49 47.30
CA ASP A 161 -17.38 -8.32 48.17
C ASP A 161 -16.23 -7.32 47.91
N ALA A 162 -15.56 -7.44 46.78
CA ALA A 162 -14.33 -6.71 46.47
C ALA A 162 -14.61 -5.38 45.73
N VAL A 163 -15.38 -4.49 46.36
CA VAL A 163 -15.77 -3.18 45.80
C VAL A 163 -14.59 -2.37 45.22
N PRO A 164 -13.46 -2.19 45.94
CA PRO A 164 -12.32 -1.43 45.40
C PRO A 164 -11.64 -2.06 44.18
N ASP A 165 -11.62 -3.40 44.10
CA ASP A 165 -10.99 -4.12 42.99
C ASP A 165 -11.81 -3.88 41.70
N ALA A 166 -13.14 -3.93 41.80
CA ALA A 166 -14.03 -3.60 40.69
C ALA A 166 -13.93 -2.13 40.26
N LEU A 167 -13.83 -1.21 41.22
CA LEU A 167 -13.71 0.22 40.91
C LEU A 167 -12.37 0.61 40.30
N SER A 168 -11.32 -0.20 40.52
CA SER A 168 -10.03 0.00 39.87
C SER A 168 -10.11 -0.16 38.35
N VAL A 169 -11.06 -0.96 37.84
CA VAL A 169 -11.27 -1.19 36.41
C VAL A 169 -12.53 -0.53 35.86
N ALA A 170 -13.35 0.13 36.69
CA ALA A 170 -14.66 0.63 36.31
C ALA A 170 -14.62 1.66 35.16
N SER A 171 -13.68 2.62 35.19
CA SER A 171 -13.53 3.60 34.10
C SER A 171 -13.02 2.96 32.81
N TYR A 172 -12.09 2.00 32.91
CA TYR A 172 -11.61 1.23 31.77
C TYR A 172 -12.74 0.42 31.13
N ALA A 173 -13.54 -0.27 31.96
CA ALA A 173 -14.61 -1.12 31.50
C ALA A 173 -15.72 -0.32 30.82
N ALA A 174 -16.07 0.85 31.37
CA ALA A 174 -16.98 1.80 30.77
C ALA A 174 -16.48 2.37 29.42
N LYS A 175 -15.18 2.69 29.30
CA LYS A 175 -14.61 3.22 28.06
C LYS A 175 -14.47 2.16 26.97
N ASN A 176 -13.98 0.98 27.34
CA ASN A 176 -13.57 -0.08 26.41
C ASN A 176 -14.62 -1.18 26.24
N LYS A 177 -15.85 -0.97 26.74
CA LYS A 177 -16.98 -1.90 26.62
C LYS A 177 -16.70 -3.28 27.24
N PHE A 178 -16.12 -3.33 28.43
CA PHE A 178 -15.97 -4.59 29.16
C PHE A 178 -17.14 -4.81 30.12
N ALA A 179 -17.57 -6.05 30.27
CA ALA A 179 -18.45 -6.46 31.36
C ALA A 179 -17.66 -6.55 32.68
N ILE A 180 -18.32 -6.26 33.80
CA ILE A 180 -17.80 -6.55 35.15
C ILE A 180 -18.66 -7.64 35.75
N VAL A 181 -18.09 -8.82 35.94
CA VAL A 181 -18.75 -10.02 36.45
C VAL A 181 -18.29 -10.28 37.88
N LEU A 182 -19.25 -10.53 38.78
CA LEU A 182 -18.94 -10.86 40.17
C LEU A 182 -18.80 -12.37 40.32
N ALA A 183 -17.73 -12.80 40.99
CA ALA A 183 -17.59 -14.17 41.47
C ALA A 183 -18.58 -14.44 42.62
N ASN A 184 -18.90 -15.71 42.82
CA ASN A 184 -19.63 -16.21 43.98
C ASN A 184 -18.82 -16.04 45.27
N ALA A 185 -19.48 -16.16 46.42
CA ALA A 185 -18.82 -16.02 47.73
C ALA A 185 -17.69 -17.04 47.98
N ASN A 186 -17.72 -18.19 47.29
CA ASN A 186 -16.64 -19.20 47.31
C ASN A 186 -15.54 -18.95 46.25
N GLY A 187 -15.59 -17.83 45.54
CA GLY A 187 -14.63 -17.43 44.51
C GLY A 187 -14.85 -18.04 43.12
N THR A 188 -15.87 -18.89 42.91
CA THR A 188 -16.17 -19.44 41.57
C THR A 188 -16.95 -18.47 40.71
N VAL A 189 -16.89 -18.61 39.40
CA VAL A 189 -17.70 -17.84 38.45
C VAL A 189 -18.31 -18.78 37.41
N ASP A 190 -19.48 -18.42 36.90
CA ASP A 190 -20.08 -19.13 35.78
C ASP A 190 -19.35 -18.77 34.48
N SER A 191 -18.77 -19.77 33.82
CA SER A 191 -18.06 -19.61 32.54
C SER A 191 -18.93 -18.98 31.45
N ALA A 192 -20.26 -19.20 31.48
CA ALA A 192 -21.19 -18.59 30.53
C ALA A 192 -21.29 -17.06 30.68
N SER A 193 -20.91 -16.52 31.84
CA SER A 193 -20.85 -15.07 32.08
C SER A 193 -19.56 -14.42 31.55
N LEU A 194 -18.57 -15.22 31.13
CA LEU A 194 -17.27 -14.72 30.65
C LEU A 194 -17.32 -14.44 29.14
N VAL A 195 -17.76 -13.25 28.79
CA VAL A 195 -17.96 -12.79 27.41
C VAL A 195 -16.76 -11.99 26.87
N GLY A 196 -16.71 -11.81 25.55
CA GLY A 196 -15.64 -11.08 24.86
C GLY A 196 -14.33 -11.86 24.71
N SER A 197 -13.40 -11.30 23.93
CA SER A 197 -12.12 -11.95 23.61
C SER A 197 -11.10 -11.83 24.75
N THR A 198 -11.12 -10.71 25.48
CA THR A 198 -10.18 -10.45 26.58
C THR A 198 -10.82 -10.69 27.94
N LYS A 199 -10.14 -11.42 28.83
CA LYS A 199 -10.67 -11.75 30.15
C LYS A 199 -9.61 -11.52 31.21
N TYR A 200 -9.99 -10.89 32.32
CA TYR A 200 -9.12 -10.70 33.48
C TYR A 200 -9.84 -11.09 34.77
N ILE A 201 -9.07 -11.61 35.73
CA ILE A 201 -9.46 -11.66 37.13
C ILE A 201 -8.86 -10.44 37.81
N VAL A 202 -9.64 -9.70 38.60
CA VAL A 202 -9.19 -8.52 39.34
C VAL A 202 -9.37 -8.76 40.83
N GLY A 203 -8.26 -8.75 41.57
CA GLY A 203 -8.21 -9.09 42.99
C GLY A 203 -7.52 -10.43 43.28
N GLY A 204 -7.18 -10.66 44.55
CA GLY A 204 -6.41 -11.82 44.99
C GLY A 204 -7.17 -13.16 44.93
N THR A 205 -6.44 -14.27 45.03
CA THR A 205 -6.97 -15.65 44.98
C THR A 205 -7.98 -15.96 46.10
N ALA A 206 -7.89 -15.24 47.22
CA ALA A 206 -8.86 -15.33 48.32
C ALA A 206 -10.26 -14.80 47.95
N LYS A 207 -10.39 -14.01 46.89
CA LYS A 207 -11.65 -13.38 46.45
C LYS A 207 -12.20 -13.99 45.16
N VAL A 208 -11.34 -14.47 44.28
CA VAL A 208 -11.72 -15.14 43.02
C VAL A 208 -10.73 -16.29 42.78
N ALA A 209 -11.24 -17.51 42.58
CA ALA A 209 -10.42 -18.66 42.22
C ALA A 209 -9.74 -18.46 40.86
N ASP A 210 -8.63 -19.15 40.59
CA ASP A 210 -8.01 -19.10 39.27
C ASP A 210 -8.93 -19.72 38.20
N ILE A 211 -8.95 -19.11 37.02
CA ILE A 211 -9.75 -19.54 35.87
C ILE A 211 -8.76 -19.83 34.73
N ALA A 212 -8.83 -21.03 34.17
CA ALA A 212 -7.91 -21.45 33.11
C ALA A 212 -7.97 -20.49 31.91
N GLY A 213 -6.80 -20.01 31.46
CA GLY A 213 -6.70 -19.10 30.32
C GLY A 213 -7.10 -17.64 30.60
N VAL A 214 -7.29 -17.25 31.87
CA VAL A 214 -7.64 -15.87 32.26
C VAL A 214 -6.52 -15.25 33.10
N THR A 215 -6.05 -14.06 32.72
CA THR A 215 -4.94 -13.37 33.40
C THR A 215 -5.42 -12.67 34.68
N ARG A 216 -4.67 -12.77 35.77
CA ARG A 216 -4.97 -12.11 37.05
C ARG A 216 -4.22 -10.78 37.19
N ILE A 217 -4.93 -9.75 37.65
CA ILE A 217 -4.40 -8.44 38.06
C ILE A 217 -4.75 -8.26 39.53
N SER A 218 -3.76 -8.27 40.42
CA SER A 218 -3.98 -8.24 41.87
C SER A 218 -2.81 -7.66 42.63
N GLY A 219 -3.08 -7.09 43.81
CA GLY A 219 -2.06 -6.71 44.78
C GLY A 219 -2.33 -7.28 46.17
N ALA A 220 -1.43 -6.96 47.11
CA ALA A 220 -1.54 -7.39 48.50
C ALA A 220 -2.77 -6.79 49.22
N ASP A 221 -3.23 -5.63 48.78
CA ASP A 221 -4.44 -4.96 49.25
C ASP A 221 -5.14 -4.24 48.09
N ARG A 222 -6.26 -3.57 48.40
CA ARG A 222 -7.08 -2.82 47.43
C ARG A 222 -6.31 -1.73 46.67
N PHE A 223 -5.34 -1.09 47.32
CA PHE A 223 -4.58 0.00 46.73
C PHE A 223 -3.48 -0.56 45.84
N ALA A 224 -2.85 -1.66 46.25
CA ALA A 224 -1.91 -2.40 45.42
C ALA A 224 -2.60 -3.03 44.19
N THR A 225 -3.85 -3.51 44.30
CA THR A 225 -4.63 -3.92 43.12
C THR A 225 -4.88 -2.74 42.19
N ASN A 226 -5.24 -1.56 42.71
CA ASN A 226 -5.39 -0.34 41.90
C ASN A 226 -4.10 0.03 41.17
N THR A 227 -2.94 -0.04 41.84
CA THR A 227 -1.62 0.14 41.21
C THR A 227 -1.35 -0.90 40.12
N ALA A 228 -1.65 -2.18 40.37
CA ALA A 228 -1.45 -3.25 39.38
C ALA A 228 -2.31 -3.03 38.13
N VAL A 229 -3.54 -2.55 38.30
CA VAL A 229 -4.42 -2.18 37.19
C VAL A 229 -3.84 -1.02 36.39
N ALA A 230 -3.37 0.05 37.04
CA ALA A 230 -2.75 1.20 36.37
C ALA A 230 -1.51 0.81 35.54
N SER A 231 -0.73 -0.18 36.00
CA SER A 231 0.46 -0.66 35.31
C SER A 231 0.17 -1.65 34.18
N THR A 232 -0.96 -2.34 34.23
CA THR A 232 -1.30 -3.44 33.30
C THR A 232 -2.21 -2.98 32.16
N LEU A 233 -3.14 -2.07 32.44
CA LEU A 233 -4.10 -1.57 31.46
C LEU A 233 -3.70 -0.18 30.95
N SER A 234 -4.04 0.10 29.69
CA SER A 234 -3.72 1.38 29.06
C SER A 234 -4.78 2.45 29.35
N PHE A 235 -4.36 3.55 29.97
CA PHE A 235 -5.18 4.73 30.24
C PHE A 235 -4.56 5.99 29.61
N THR A 236 -5.38 7.01 29.41
CA THR A 236 -4.89 8.37 29.08
C THR A 236 -4.74 9.17 30.37
N TYR A 237 -3.56 9.78 30.55
CA TYR A 237 -3.19 10.49 31.78
C TYR A 237 -3.26 12.01 31.64
N ASP A 238 -3.92 12.54 30.61
CA ASP A 238 -4.28 13.97 30.50
C ASP A 238 -5.18 14.42 31.65
N ARG A 239 -5.96 13.48 32.20
CA ARG A 239 -6.77 13.66 33.41
C ARG A 239 -6.66 12.42 34.28
N VAL A 240 -6.57 12.62 35.60
CA VAL A 240 -6.63 11.54 36.59
C VAL A 240 -7.55 11.96 37.72
N TYR A 241 -8.46 11.06 38.10
CA TYR A 241 -9.39 11.29 39.20
C TYR A 241 -8.90 10.57 40.45
N VAL A 242 -8.74 11.29 41.56
CA VAL A 242 -8.31 10.73 42.85
C VAL A 242 -9.51 10.64 43.78
N ALA A 243 -9.96 9.43 44.09
CA ALA A 243 -11.18 9.18 44.86
C ALA A 243 -10.90 8.29 46.09
N ASN A 244 -11.72 8.39 47.12
CA ASN A 244 -11.53 7.61 48.36
C ASN A 244 -11.77 6.10 48.12
N GLY A 245 -10.74 5.27 48.32
CA GLY A 245 -10.77 3.81 48.15
C GLY A 245 -11.25 3.01 49.37
N LEU A 246 -11.62 3.69 50.46
CA LEU A 246 -12.19 3.05 51.65
C LEU A 246 -13.72 3.01 51.57
N THR A 247 -14.33 4.14 51.18
CA THR A 247 -15.78 4.31 51.06
C THR A 247 -16.28 4.18 49.63
N CYS A 248 -15.46 4.46 48.61
CA CYS A 248 -15.67 4.06 47.22
C CYS A 248 -16.90 4.62 46.47
N VAL A 249 -17.86 5.28 47.13
CA VAL A 249 -19.06 5.82 46.50
C VAL A 249 -18.73 6.92 45.47
N ASP A 250 -17.76 7.77 45.78
CA ASP A 250 -17.31 8.83 44.87
C ASP A 250 -16.56 8.24 43.66
N ALA A 251 -15.80 7.16 43.87
CA ALA A 251 -15.12 6.42 42.81
C ALA A 251 -16.11 5.74 41.85
N LEU A 252 -17.23 5.22 42.37
CA LEU A 252 -18.33 4.69 41.55
C LEU A 252 -18.97 5.79 40.70
N ALA A 253 -19.31 6.93 41.32
CA ALA A 253 -19.97 8.04 40.62
C ALA A 253 -19.10 8.66 39.52
N VAL A 254 -17.79 8.78 39.74
CA VAL A 254 -16.87 9.39 38.76
C VAL A 254 -16.45 8.46 37.63
N ALA A 255 -16.63 7.13 37.76
CA ALA A 255 -16.15 6.17 36.77
C ALA A 255 -16.63 6.43 35.32
N PRO A 256 -17.92 6.76 35.05
CA PRO A 256 -18.38 7.09 33.70
C PRO A 256 -17.79 8.42 33.18
N LEU A 257 -17.55 9.40 34.07
CA LEU A 257 -16.91 10.65 33.70
C LEU A 257 -15.45 10.41 33.32
N ALA A 258 -14.73 9.63 34.12
CA ALA A 258 -13.36 9.21 33.83
C ALA A 258 -13.29 8.46 32.50
N ALA A 259 -14.24 7.57 32.22
CA ALA A 259 -14.33 6.83 30.96
C ALA A 259 -14.46 7.74 29.74
N LYS A 260 -15.24 8.83 29.81
CA LYS A 260 -15.37 9.82 28.72
C LYS A 260 -14.01 10.35 28.26
N TYR A 261 -13.10 10.54 29.20
CA TYR A 261 -11.74 11.03 28.96
C TYR A 261 -10.67 9.92 28.88
N GLY A 262 -11.05 8.64 28.93
CA GLY A 262 -10.09 7.51 29.00
C GLY A 262 -9.24 7.49 30.28
N ALA A 263 -9.64 8.26 31.29
CA ALA A 263 -8.88 8.56 32.49
C ALA A 263 -8.87 7.42 33.50
N PHE A 264 -7.76 7.32 34.23
CA PHE A 264 -7.64 6.42 35.38
C PHE A 264 -8.31 7.02 36.63
N VAL A 265 -8.93 6.16 37.45
CA VAL A 265 -9.42 6.50 38.79
C VAL A 265 -8.47 5.92 39.83
N ALA A 266 -7.63 6.78 40.40
CA ALA A 266 -6.68 6.42 41.43
C ALA A 266 -7.37 6.35 42.80
N LEU A 267 -7.30 5.20 43.45
CA LEU A 267 -7.92 4.98 44.75
C LEU A 267 -6.98 5.43 45.87
N ALA A 268 -7.44 6.40 46.65
CA ALA A 268 -6.73 7.00 47.77
C ALA A 268 -7.09 6.33 49.10
N SER A 269 -6.09 6.11 49.95
CA SER A 269 -6.28 5.94 51.39
C SER A 269 -6.40 7.32 52.06
N ASN A 270 -6.56 7.34 53.39
CA ASN A 270 -6.60 8.61 54.14
C ASN A 270 -5.28 9.40 54.08
N THR A 271 -4.17 8.75 53.75
CA THR A 271 -2.82 9.34 53.83
C THR A 271 -2.05 9.27 52.52
N ASN A 272 -2.44 8.43 51.55
CA ASN A 272 -1.68 8.24 50.34
C ASN A 272 -2.49 7.69 49.15
N VAL A 273 -1.93 7.81 47.95
CA VAL A 273 -2.38 7.10 46.74
C VAL A 273 -1.29 6.10 46.37
N ALA A 274 -1.54 4.79 46.56
CA ALA A 274 -0.51 3.78 46.29
C ALA A 274 -0.08 3.74 44.80
N ALA A 275 -1.00 4.10 43.89
CA ALA A 275 -0.73 4.20 42.47
C ALA A 275 0.02 5.48 42.08
N ALA A 276 0.33 6.39 43.02
CA ALA A 276 0.93 7.69 42.74
C ALA A 276 2.17 7.59 41.85
N SER A 277 3.10 6.66 42.15
CA SER A 277 4.31 6.51 41.33
C SER A 277 4.02 6.14 39.87
N VAL A 278 3.03 5.25 39.63
CA VAL A 278 2.65 4.84 38.28
C VAL A 278 1.93 5.98 37.58
N VAL A 279 1.02 6.64 38.27
CA VAL A 279 0.26 7.78 37.75
C VAL A 279 1.19 8.93 37.40
N SER A 280 2.00 9.40 38.35
CA SER A 280 2.93 10.53 38.18
C SER A 280 3.93 10.32 37.07
N ALA A 281 4.37 9.07 36.83
CA ALA A 281 5.27 8.73 35.74
C ALA A 281 4.63 8.80 34.35
N ASN A 282 3.30 8.87 34.28
CA ASN A 282 2.54 9.00 33.03
C ASN A 282 1.85 10.38 32.91
N LEU A 283 1.91 11.24 33.93
CA LEU A 283 1.43 12.63 33.83
C LEU A 283 2.37 13.45 32.94
N SER A 284 1.81 14.50 32.32
CA SER A 284 2.55 15.58 31.67
C SER A 284 2.37 16.89 32.43
N SER A 285 3.11 17.93 32.05
CA SER A 285 2.93 19.29 32.58
C SER A 285 1.54 19.89 32.33
N THR A 286 0.77 19.34 31.38
CA THR A 286 -0.60 19.76 31.05
C THR A 286 -1.69 18.88 31.66
N SER A 287 -1.31 17.77 32.29
CA SER A 287 -2.24 16.84 32.89
C SER A 287 -2.97 17.45 34.09
N LYS A 288 -4.24 17.11 34.26
CA LYS A 288 -5.07 17.55 35.39
C LYS A 288 -5.28 16.42 36.38
N VAL A 289 -4.90 16.65 37.64
CA VAL A 289 -5.20 15.74 38.76
C VAL A 289 -6.38 16.33 39.52
N ILE A 290 -7.48 15.58 39.55
CA ILE A 290 -8.79 16.06 40.04
C ILE A 290 -9.19 15.24 41.25
N ALA A 291 -9.34 15.89 42.40
CA ALA A 291 -9.83 15.26 43.61
C ALA A 291 -11.35 14.99 43.50
N VAL A 292 -11.81 13.85 43.99
CA VAL A 292 -13.24 13.49 43.98
C VAL A 292 -13.69 13.22 45.42
N GLY A 293 -14.68 14.00 45.86
CA GLY A 293 -15.11 14.09 47.25
C GLY A 293 -14.55 15.31 47.96
N GLY A 294 -15.13 15.67 49.11
CA GLY A 294 -14.62 16.75 49.96
C GLY A 294 -13.23 16.45 50.53
N THR A 295 -12.58 17.44 51.16
CA THR A 295 -11.23 17.29 51.74
C THR A 295 -11.16 16.26 52.88
N ALA A 296 -12.29 15.95 53.52
CA ALA A 296 -12.41 14.87 54.50
C ALA A 296 -12.36 13.47 53.86
N ALA A 297 -12.78 13.34 52.59
CA ALA A 297 -12.73 12.07 51.84
C ALA A 297 -11.38 11.91 51.12
N VAL A 298 -10.88 12.98 50.50
CA VAL A 298 -9.57 13.03 49.85
C VAL A 298 -8.95 14.41 50.12
N SER A 299 -8.00 14.46 51.07
CA SER A 299 -7.36 15.72 51.45
C SER A 299 -6.44 16.26 50.35
N ASP A 300 -6.21 17.57 50.32
CA ASP A 300 -5.31 18.18 49.33
C ASP A 300 -3.89 17.61 49.41
N ALA A 301 -3.43 17.23 50.61
CA ALA A 301 -2.14 16.57 50.82
C ALA A 301 -2.07 15.20 50.12
N VAL A 302 -3.16 14.43 50.16
CA VAL A 302 -3.22 13.13 49.47
C VAL A 302 -3.25 13.30 47.95
N VAL A 303 -3.95 14.33 47.45
CA VAL A 303 -3.96 14.67 46.02
C VAL A 303 -2.57 15.13 45.57
N ALA A 304 -1.87 15.92 46.38
CA ALA A 304 -0.53 16.41 46.08
C ALA A 304 0.53 15.31 45.97
N ASN A 305 0.30 14.12 46.56
CA ASN A 305 1.16 12.96 46.35
C ASN A 305 1.12 12.46 44.89
N VAL A 306 0.08 12.82 44.14
CA VAL A 306 -0.09 12.54 42.71
C VAL A 306 0.28 13.81 41.93
N ALA A 307 1.52 14.26 42.07
CA ALA A 307 2.03 15.40 41.31
C ALA A 307 2.65 14.93 39.99
N TYR A 308 2.60 15.77 38.96
CA TYR A 308 3.55 15.63 37.85
C TYR A 308 4.95 15.77 38.43
N VAL A 309 5.71 14.67 38.39
CA VAL A 309 7.12 14.71 38.73
C VAL A 309 7.81 15.08 37.43
N VAL A 310 8.45 16.25 37.39
CA VAL A 310 9.38 16.59 36.30
C VAL A 310 10.33 15.40 36.20
N PRO A 311 10.22 14.58 35.16
CA PRO A 311 11.07 13.41 35.09
C PRO A 311 12.51 13.96 35.00
N GLY A 312 13.51 13.24 35.55
CA GLY A 312 14.92 13.72 35.63
C GLY A 312 15.51 14.17 34.27
N ALA A 313 16.82 14.27 34.06
CA ALA A 313 17.25 14.41 32.65
C ALA A 313 16.79 13.18 31.83
N LEU A 314 16.34 13.37 30.59
CA LEU A 314 16.15 12.26 29.65
C LEU A 314 17.44 11.43 29.64
N ALA A 315 17.32 10.10 29.73
CA ALA A 315 18.46 9.20 29.82
C ALA A 315 18.17 7.86 29.14
N VAL A 316 19.21 7.25 28.59
CA VAL A 316 19.22 5.85 28.16
C VAL A 316 19.42 4.96 29.39
N THR A 317 18.54 3.98 29.56
CA THR A 317 18.54 3.00 30.66
C THR A 317 19.34 1.75 30.29
N SER A 318 19.17 1.23 29.08
CA SER A 318 19.92 0.06 28.59
C SER A 318 20.04 0.05 27.07
N ILE A 319 21.07 -0.64 26.60
CA ILE A 319 21.24 -1.05 25.20
C ILE A 319 21.52 -2.56 25.20
N THR A 320 20.80 -3.33 24.38
CA THR A 320 20.91 -4.80 24.33
C THR A 320 20.74 -5.28 22.90
N ALA A 321 21.58 -6.20 22.42
CA ALA A 321 21.36 -6.82 21.12
C ALA A 321 20.41 -8.02 21.26
N LEU A 322 19.34 -8.03 20.48
CA LEU A 322 18.32 -9.09 20.53
C LEU A 322 18.74 -10.31 19.71
N ASN A 323 19.44 -10.09 18.60
CA ASN A 323 19.99 -11.09 17.69
C ASN A 323 21.03 -10.43 16.78
N ALA A 324 21.51 -11.16 15.77
CA ALA A 324 22.62 -10.75 14.93
C ALA A 324 22.39 -9.49 14.08
N ASN A 325 21.19 -8.92 14.04
CA ASN A 325 20.93 -7.67 13.33
C ASN A 325 19.93 -6.70 14.01
N GLU A 326 19.50 -6.97 15.24
CA GLU A 326 18.55 -6.11 15.98
C GLU A 326 19.11 -5.67 17.34
N ILE A 327 19.02 -4.37 17.62
CA ILE A 327 19.50 -3.72 18.84
C ILE A 327 18.35 -2.98 19.52
N GLN A 328 18.11 -3.30 20.79
CA GLN A 328 17.14 -2.64 21.65
C GLN A 328 17.80 -1.52 22.47
N ILE A 329 17.17 -0.36 22.51
CA ILE A 329 17.56 0.81 23.31
C ILE A 329 16.37 1.22 24.15
N VAL A 330 16.53 1.30 25.47
CA VAL A 330 15.44 1.64 26.40
C VAL A 330 15.73 2.99 27.05
N PHE A 331 14.80 3.93 26.96
CA PHE A 331 14.86 5.24 27.61
C PHE A 331 14.13 5.23 28.95
N ASN A 332 14.51 6.12 29.86
CA ASN A 332 13.87 6.24 31.17
C ASN A 332 12.44 6.84 31.12
N ARG A 333 12.02 7.36 29.96
CA ARG A 333 10.71 7.98 29.70
C ARG A 333 10.35 7.94 28.22
N SER A 334 9.14 8.38 27.90
CA SER A 334 8.66 8.42 26.52
C SER A 334 9.44 9.41 25.66
N VAL A 335 9.80 8.99 24.45
CA VAL A 335 10.53 9.80 23.46
C VAL A 335 9.64 10.25 22.32
N ASP A 336 10.01 11.34 21.67
CA ASP A 336 9.34 11.81 20.45
C ASP A 336 9.54 10.79 19.33
N GLU A 337 8.44 10.36 18.70
CA GLU A 337 8.42 9.28 17.71
C GLU A 337 9.24 9.62 16.47
N ALA A 338 9.02 10.79 15.87
CA ALA A 338 9.72 11.19 14.65
C ALA A 338 11.24 11.28 14.87
N ILE A 339 11.65 11.77 16.03
CA ILE A 339 13.06 11.87 16.40
C ILE A 339 13.64 10.50 16.77
N ALA A 340 12.92 9.68 17.52
CA ALA A 340 13.36 8.35 17.94
C ALA A 340 13.47 7.37 16.76
N GLU A 341 12.69 7.54 15.71
CA GLU A 341 12.76 6.70 14.51
C GLU A 341 13.79 7.19 13.48
N THR A 342 14.49 8.30 13.78
CA THR A 342 15.58 8.79 12.95
C THR A 342 16.88 8.02 13.25
N VAL A 343 17.24 7.11 12.35
CA VAL A 343 18.40 6.18 12.46
C VAL A 343 19.73 6.89 12.74
N SER A 344 19.95 8.08 12.18
CA SER A 344 21.19 8.84 12.39
C SER A 344 21.40 9.29 13.84
N ASN A 345 20.38 9.16 14.70
CA ASN A 345 20.50 9.45 16.12
C ASN A 345 21.16 8.31 16.92
N TYR A 346 21.46 7.20 16.25
CA TYR A 346 22.15 6.04 16.78
C TYR A 346 23.45 5.82 16.02
N GLN A 347 24.47 5.29 16.70
CA GLN A 347 25.74 4.93 16.08
C GLN A 347 26.26 3.64 16.71
N ILE A 348 27.01 2.88 15.93
CA ILE A 348 27.71 1.68 16.36
C ILE A 348 29.18 1.81 15.93
N ALA A 349 30.09 1.43 16.83
CA ALA A 349 31.55 1.43 16.69
C ALA A 349 32.13 0.14 17.28
N GLY A 350 33.35 -0.25 16.91
CA GLY A 350 34.00 -1.48 17.40
C GLY A 350 33.77 -2.73 16.54
N GLY A 351 34.38 -3.85 16.95
CA GLY A 351 34.54 -5.09 16.17
C GLY A 351 35.97 -5.67 16.27
N THR A 352 36.28 -6.73 15.53
CA THR A 352 37.65 -7.29 15.44
C THR A 352 38.65 -6.19 15.08
N ALA A 353 39.81 -6.15 15.77
CA ALA A 353 40.78 -5.05 15.73
C ALA A 353 41.07 -4.51 14.31
N GLY A 354 40.78 -3.22 14.08
CA GLY A 354 41.05 -2.49 12.83
C GLY A 354 39.83 -1.87 12.15
N ALA A 355 38.64 -2.14 12.67
CA ALA A 355 37.36 -1.76 12.10
C ALA A 355 36.76 -0.52 12.81
N THR A 356 36.85 0.68 12.22
CA THR A 356 36.21 1.89 12.75
C THR A 356 34.83 2.08 12.13
N LEU A 357 33.83 1.37 12.68
CA LEU A 357 32.42 1.62 12.39
C LEU A 357 32.05 2.99 12.99
N THR A 358 31.36 3.86 12.24
CA THR A 358 31.05 5.22 12.71
C THR A 358 29.56 5.58 12.67
N ALA A 359 28.73 4.84 11.94
CA ALA A 359 27.28 5.06 11.91
C ALA A 359 26.50 3.83 11.38
N PHE A 360 25.22 3.74 11.74
CA PHE A 360 24.23 2.94 11.03
C PHE A 360 24.04 3.49 9.59
N LEU A 361 23.73 2.62 8.63
CA LEU A 361 23.50 2.98 7.24
C LEU A 361 22.10 3.60 7.05
N ALA A 362 21.90 4.32 5.94
CA ALA A 362 20.60 4.89 5.61
C ALA A 362 19.50 3.84 5.36
N ALA A 363 19.89 2.60 5.06
CA ALA A 363 18.97 1.48 4.87
C ALA A 363 18.61 0.77 6.19
N ASP A 364 19.34 1.04 7.27
CA ASP A 364 18.96 0.59 8.61
C ASP A 364 17.67 1.30 9.02
N THR A 365 16.94 0.75 9.99
CA THR A 365 15.68 1.33 10.48
C THR A 365 15.69 1.42 11.99
N ALA A 366 15.00 2.42 12.54
CA ALA A 366 14.75 2.56 13.96
C ALA A 366 13.23 2.65 14.17
N THR A 367 12.67 1.85 15.07
CA THR A 367 11.22 1.79 15.30
C THR A 367 10.91 1.93 16.77
N LEU A 368 10.08 2.92 17.11
CA LEU A 368 9.61 3.13 18.48
C LEU A 368 8.53 2.09 18.81
N GLN A 369 8.70 1.41 19.94
CA GLN A 369 7.76 0.39 20.39
C GLN A 369 6.53 1.02 21.07
N SER A 370 5.48 0.23 21.26
CA SER A 370 4.19 0.70 21.80
C SER A 370 4.26 1.28 23.22
N ASP A 371 5.31 0.98 23.98
CA ASP A 371 5.58 1.57 25.29
C ASP A 371 6.08 3.03 25.21
N LYS A 372 6.42 3.51 24.01
CA LYS A 372 7.02 4.81 23.69
C LYS A 372 8.38 5.07 24.33
N LYS A 373 9.00 4.07 24.96
CA LYS A 373 10.29 4.17 25.68
C LYS A 373 11.37 3.28 25.06
N THR A 374 10.98 2.28 24.29
CA THR A 374 11.89 1.30 23.70
C THR A 374 12.01 1.55 22.20
N VAL A 375 13.23 1.64 21.69
CA VAL A 375 13.51 1.71 20.25
C VAL A 375 14.25 0.45 19.83
N ILE A 376 13.81 -0.16 18.72
CA ILE A 376 14.55 -1.24 18.06
C ILE A 376 15.23 -0.67 16.83
N VAL A 377 16.56 -0.72 16.81
CA VAL A 377 17.38 -0.42 15.63
C VAL A 377 17.67 -1.73 14.92
N LYS A 378 17.34 -1.79 13.63
CA LYS A 378 17.51 -2.96 12.77
C LYS A 378 18.52 -2.66 11.67
N LEU A 379 19.54 -3.50 11.56
CA LEU A 379 20.58 -3.45 10.53
C LEU A 379 20.04 -4.01 9.20
N ASP A 380 20.35 -3.31 8.11
CA ASP A 380 20.13 -3.76 6.74
C ASP A 380 20.96 -5.01 6.45
N ASP A 381 20.32 -6.01 5.86
CA ASP A 381 20.90 -7.33 5.59
C ASP A 381 21.46 -7.48 4.18
N VAL A 382 21.25 -6.48 3.33
CA VAL A 382 21.67 -6.50 1.94
C VAL A 382 22.93 -5.65 1.75
N ALA A 383 23.04 -4.51 2.45
CA ALA A 383 24.24 -3.69 2.44
C ALA A 383 25.14 -4.00 3.64
N PRO A 384 26.40 -4.44 3.42
CA PRO A 384 27.35 -4.56 4.52
C PRO A 384 27.63 -3.18 5.14
N LEU A 385 27.60 -3.08 6.47
CA LEU A 385 28.07 -1.88 7.17
C LEU A 385 29.50 -1.60 6.72
N ALA A 386 29.74 -0.39 6.21
CA ALA A 386 31.00 -0.01 5.61
C ALA A 386 32.17 -0.30 6.56
N GLY A 387 33.02 -1.26 6.17
CA GLY A 387 34.32 -1.52 6.79
C GLY A 387 34.43 -2.65 7.81
N VAL A 388 33.37 -3.38 8.22
CA VAL A 388 33.49 -4.26 9.42
C VAL A 388 32.65 -5.55 9.45
N LEU A 389 31.46 -5.63 8.83
CA LEU A 389 30.55 -6.79 9.01
C LEU A 389 30.13 -7.43 7.67
N ALA A 390 30.09 -8.76 7.61
CA ALA A 390 29.50 -9.48 6.49
C ALA A 390 27.96 -9.29 6.54
N ALA A 391 27.37 -8.76 5.46
CA ALA A 391 25.92 -8.60 5.26
C ALA A 391 25.15 -7.89 6.41
N GLY A 392 25.74 -6.91 7.08
CA GLY A 392 25.07 -6.17 8.16
C GLY A 392 24.79 -6.99 9.42
N VAL A 393 25.50 -8.11 9.59
CA VAL A 393 25.35 -9.03 10.74
C VAL A 393 26.44 -8.77 11.79
N LEU A 394 26.03 -8.56 13.05
CA LEU A 394 26.92 -8.46 14.21
C LEU A 394 27.69 -9.78 14.43
N ALA A 395 29.00 -9.70 14.60
CA ALA A 395 29.85 -10.87 14.79
C ALA A 395 29.65 -11.47 16.19
N ASN A 396 29.33 -12.77 16.25
CA ASN A 396 29.14 -13.47 17.52
C ASN A 396 30.36 -13.37 18.44
N LYS A 397 30.12 -13.24 19.75
CA LYS A 397 31.11 -13.08 20.82
C LYS A 397 32.04 -11.87 20.65
N THR A 398 31.51 -10.78 20.08
CA THR A 398 32.28 -9.56 19.79
C THR A 398 31.67 -8.35 20.51
N ALA A 399 32.52 -7.49 21.06
CA ALA A 399 32.08 -6.24 21.69
C ALA A 399 31.92 -5.11 20.65
N TYR A 400 30.82 -4.38 20.74
CA TYR A 400 30.54 -3.18 19.97
C TYR A 400 30.21 -2.01 20.90
N THR A 401 30.80 -0.85 20.65
CA THR A 401 30.47 0.42 21.29
C THR A 401 29.24 1.03 20.60
N LEU A 402 28.13 1.15 21.32
CA LEU A 402 26.90 1.78 20.83
C LEU A 402 26.74 3.17 21.41
N SER A 403 26.36 4.14 20.57
CA SER A 403 26.13 5.52 20.96
C SER A 403 24.73 6.02 20.58
N VAL A 404 24.12 6.79 21.46
CA VAL A 404 22.85 7.52 21.26
C VAL A 404 23.15 9.01 21.34
N THR A 405 22.78 9.76 20.31
CA THR A 405 23.09 11.19 20.19
C THR A 405 22.23 12.06 21.10
N THR A 406 22.66 13.31 21.31
CA THR A 406 21.88 14.33 22.03
C THR A 406 20.65 14.82 21.26
N ALA A 407 20.47 14.42 20.00
CA ALA A 407 19.32 14.83 19.19
C ALA A 407 18.02 14.15 19.63
N ILE A 408 18.10 13.02 20.36
CA ILE A 408 16.92 12.36 20.95
C ILE A 408 16.24 13.31 21.93
N LYS A 409 14.91 13.44 21.81
CA LYS A 409 14.08 14.25 22.69
C LYS A 409 12.96 13.43 23.32
N ASP A 410 12.54 13.87 24.50
CA ASP A 410 11.28 13.42 25.07
C ASP A 410 10.08 14.08 24.37
N THR A 411 8.88 13.61 24.69
CA THR A 411 7.63 14.14 24.14
C THR A 411 7.36 15.61 24.49
N GLU A 412 8.12 16.17 25.42
CA GLU A 412 8.05 17.58 25.85
C GLU A 412 9.10 18.44 25.14
N GLY A 413 9.93 17.84 24.28
CA GLY A 413 10.96 18.52 23.49
C GLY A 413 12.30 18.68 24.21
N ASN A 414 12.48 18.08 25.40
CA ASN A 414 13.76 18.12 26.10
C ASN A 414 14.72 17.11 25.50
N ALA A 415 15.90 17.58 25.11
CA ALA A 415 16.95 16.74 24.55
C ALA A 415 17.67 15.88 25.60
N LEU A 416 18.25 14.77 25.15
CA LEU A 416 19.18 13.96 25.94
C LEU A 416 20.36 14.84 26.37
N ALA A 417 20.60 14.97 27.68
CA ALA A 417 21.54 15.95 28.22
C ALA A 417 22.99 15.76 27.76
N LYS A 418 23.38 14.52 27.44
CA LYS A 418 24.67 14.14 26.88
C LYS A 418 24.49 12.92 26.01
N ALA A 419 25.33 12.76 24.98
CA ALA A 419 25.38 11.52 24.22
C ALA A 419 25.64 10.35 25.19
N TYR A 420 24.94 9.25 24.99
CA TYR A 420 25.12 8.04 25.78
C TYR A 420 25.92 7.04 24.97
N THR A 421 27.01 6.52 25.52
CA THR A 421 27.87 5.54 24.84
C THR A 421 28.15 4.39 25.79
N THR A 422 28.00 3.14 25.33
CA THR A 422 28.32 1.93 26.10
C THR A 422 28.83 0.81 25.19
N ASP A 423 29.70 -0.04 25.72
CA ASP A 423 30.06 -1.29 25.06
C ASP A 423 28.98 -2.35 25.32
N VAL A 424 28.62 -3.07 24.27
CA VAL A 424 27.66 -4.19 24.28
C VAL A 424 28.36 -5.40 23.69
N PHE A 425 28.42 -6.47 24.47
CA PHE A 425 28.97 -7.74 24.02
C PHE A 425 27.88 -8.51 23.27
N PHE A 426 28.05 -8.65 21.95
CA PHE A 426 27.15 -9.41 21.13
C PHE A 426 27.42 -10.90 21.28
N SER A 427 26.42 -11.69 21.67
CA SER A 427 26.50 -13.15 21.67
C SER A 427 25.18 -13.73 21.23
N ASP A 428 25.13 -14.31 20.04
CA ASP A 428 23.96 -15.04 19.57
C ASP A 428 23.99 -16.48 20.09
N THR A 429 23.05 -16.80 20.97
CA THR A 429 22.86 -18.15 21.53
C THR A 429 21.49 -18.74 21.22
N VAL A 430 20.66 -18.02 20.47
CA VAL A 430 19.29 -18.45 20.17
C VAL A 430 19.31 -19.24 18.86
N LYS A 431 18.65 -20.39 18.85
CA LYS A 431 18.53 -21.19 17.63
C LYS A 431 17.30 -20.74 16.85
N PRO A 432 17.38 -20.69 15.51
CA PRO A 432 16.19 -20.49 14.71
C PRO A 432 15.22 -21.65 14.91
N THR A 433 13.94 -21.33 15.09
CA THR A 433 12.84 -22.31 15.21
C THR A 433 11.76 -22.00 14.19
N VAL A 434 10.96 -22.99 13.77
CA VAL A 434 9.81 -22.73 12.89
C VAL A 434 8.68 -22.12 13.74
N ALA A 435 8.32 -20.88 13.44
CA ALA A 435 7.21 -20.17 14.07
C ALA A 435 5.86 -20.57 13.47
N SER A 436 5.79 -20.78 12.14
CA SER A 436 4.57 -21.23 11.47
C SER A 436 4.86 -21.91 10.13
N VAL A 437 3.89 -22.70 9.66
CA VAL A 437 3.85 -23.24 8.30
C VAL A 437 2.47 -22.99 7.75
N ALA A 438 2.39 -22.33 6.59
CA ALA A 438 1.14 -21.99 5.93
C ALA A 438 1.22 -22.28 4.43
N SER A 439 0.10 -22.63 3.82
CA SER A 439 -0.03 -22.65 2.36
C SER A 439 -0.40 -21.26 1.86
N GLN A 440 0.09 -20.92 0.66
CA GLN A 440 -0.21 -19.70 -0.04
C GLN A 440 -1.27 -19.95 -1.12
N GLU A 441 -1.95 -18.88 -1.55
CA GLU A 441 -3.04 -18.96 -2.53
C GLU A 441 -2.60 -19.57 -3.88
N ASN A 442 -1.32 -19.40 -4.23
CA ASN A 442 -0.70 -19.97 -5.44
C ASN A 442 -0.27 -21.44 -5.31
N GLY A 443 -0.49 -22.07 -4.15
CA GLY A 443 -0.10 -23.46 -3.86
C GLY A 443 1.31 -23.64 -3.30
N ASP A 444 2.06 -22.56 -3.07
CA ASP A 444 3.35 -22.65 -2.40
C ASP A 444 3.16 -22.90 -0.90
N VAL A 445 4.15 -23.51 -0.25
CA VAL A 445 4.16 -23.67 1.21
C VAL A 445 5.18 -22.71 1.79
N LYS A 446 4.72 -21.78 2.63
CA LYS A 446 5.53 -20.83 3.37
C LYS A 446 5.84 -21.35 4.76
N ILE A 447 7.12 -21.38 5.11
CA ILE A 447 7.62 -21.69 6.45
C ILE A 447 8.16 -20.39 7.04
N THR A 448 7.65 -19.96 8.19
CA THR A 448 8.15 -18.76 8.89
C THR A 448 8.99 -19.19 10.08
N PHE A 449 10.18 -18.63 10.23
CA PHE A 449 11.08 -18.87 11.35
C PHE A 449 10.97 -17.79 12.43
N SER A 450 11.35 -18.12 13.67
CA SER A 450 11.41 -17.20 14.82
C SER A 450 12.38 -16.03 14.59
N GLU A 451 13.36 -16.24 13.71
CA GLU A 451 14.40 -15.31 13.33
C GLU A 451 14.88 -15.60 11.90
N ARG A 452 15.79 -14.79 11.38
CA ARG A 452 16.29 -14.94 10.01
C ARG A 452 17.28 -16.10 9.91
N ILE A 453 17.28 -16.79 8.78
CA ILE A 453 18.19 -17.91 8.51
C ILE A 453 19.14 -17.59 7.36
N GLY A 454 20.39 -18.03 7.49
CA GLY A 454 21.47 -17.80 6.51
C GLY A 454 21.64 -18.94 5.52
N THR A 455 20.97 -20.07 5.73
CA THR A 455 21.04 -21.25 4.87
C THR A 455 19.67 -21.75 4.51
N THR A 456 19.50 -22.22 3.27
CA THR A 456 18.29 -22.93 2.84
C THR A 456 18.13 -24.20 3.69
N PRO A 457 16.98 -24.40 4.36
CA PRO A 457 16.73 -25.59 5.15
C PRO A 457 16.47 -26.80 4.27
N LEU A 458 16.63 -27.99 4.85
CA LEU A 458 16.04 -29.21 4.31
C LEU A 458 14.56 -29.24 4.64
N VAL A 459 13.71 -29.50 3.64
CA VAL A 459 12.25 -29.62 3.81
C VAL A 459 11.78 -30.98 3.32
N VAL A 460 10.98 -31.66 4.14
CA VAL A 460 10.30 -32.91 3.82
C VAL A 460 8.80 -32.72 4.03
N ILE A 461 8.00 -33.01 3.00
CA ILE A 461 6.54 -32.94 3.08
C ILE A 461 5.99 -34.35 2.91
N ASN A 462 5.19 -34.81 3.88
CA ASN A 462 4.54 -36.12 3.89
C ASN A 462 5.50 -37.30 3.62
N GLY A 463 6.73 -37.22 4.15
CA GLY A 463 7.77 -38.25 3.97
C GLY A 463 8.61 -38.11 2.70
N THR A 464 8.33 -37.14 1.83
CA THR A 464 9.10 -36.89 0.59
C THR A 464 9.94 -35.62 0.71
N THR A 465 11.24 -35.75 0.48
CA THR A 465 12.18 -34.62 0.46
C THR A 465 11.94 -33.73 -0.75
N ILE A 466 11.86 -32.42 -0.53
CA ILE A 466 11.73 -31.44 -1.61
C ILE A 466 13.12 -31.03 -2.11
N GLY A 467 13.28 -30.91 -3.42
CA GLY A 467 14.56 -30.56 -4.04
C GLY A 467 15.04 -29.16 -3.65
N ALA A 468 16.36 -28.99 -3.47
CA ALA A 468 16.96 -27.73 -3.01
C ALA A 468 16.66 -26.53 -3.92
N GLY A 469 16.46 -26.73 -5.23
CA GLY A 469 16.09 -25.66 -6.17
C GLY A 469 14.62 -25.20 -6.06
N ALA A 470 13.80 -25.90 -5.29
CA ALA A 470 12.41 -25.58 -5.04
C ALA A 470 12.14 -24.96 -3.67
N VAL A 471 13.17 -24.88 -2.83
CA VAL A 471 13.14 -24.30 -1.48
C VAL A 471 14.01 -23.06 -1.50
N SER A 472 13.44 -21.90 -1.23
CA SER A 472 14.17 -20.62 -1.23
C SER A 472 13.90 -19.83 0.03
N VAL A 473 14.95 -19.33 0.66
CA VAL A 473 14.82 -18.31 1.70
C VAL A 473 14.39 -17.00 1.03
N ASN A 474 13.38 -16.35 1.59
CA ASN A 474 12.91 -15.06 1.12
C ASN A 474 14.04 -14.03 1.25
N ALA A 475 14.52 -13.51 0.12
CA ALA A 475 15.67 -12.61 0.07
C ALA A 475 15.41 -11.24 0.71
N THR A 476 14.14 -10.85 0.92
CA THR A 476 13.75 -9.56 1.49
C THR A 476 13.68 -9.60 3.01
N ASN A 477 13.18 -10.68 3.60
CA ASN A 477 13.00 -10.76 5.06
C ASN A 477 13.88 -11.81 5.75
N GLY A 478 14.41 -12.80 5.03
CA GLY A 478 15.24 -13.90 5.54
C GLY A 478 14.60 -14.80 6.61
N LYS A 479 13.35 -14.54 7.04
CA LYS A 479 12.62 -15.35 8.04
C LYS A 479 11.68 -16.34 7.39
N GLU A 480 11.25 -16.07 6.16
CA GLU A 480 10.34 -16.92 5.42
C GLU A 480 11.11 -17.81 4.44
N VAL A 481 10.65 -19.05 4.30
CA VAL A 481 11.13 -20.01 3.31
C VAL A 481 9.95 -20.44 2.47
N ASP A 482 10.05 -20.20 1.18
CA ASP A 482 9.05 -20.61 0.21
C ASP A 482 9.44 -21.97 -0.38
N VAL A 483 8.46 -22.87 -0.39
CA VAL A 483 8.54 -24.17 -1.05
C VAL A 483 7.56 -24.14 -2.22
N THR A 484 8.10 -24.07 -3.43
CA THR A 484 7.28 -23.85 -4.62
C THR A 484 6.37 -25.05 -4.92
N SER A 485 5.13 -24.77 -5.30
CA SER A 485 4.14 -25.74 -5.79
C SER A 485 4.69 -26.60 -6.94
N ALA A 486 5.38 -25.98 -7.90
CA ALA A 486 6.05 -26.68 -8.99
C ALA A 486 7.09 -27.68 -8.49
N GLY A 487 7.86 -27.32 -7.45
CA GLY A 487 8.82 -28.20 -6.81
C GLY A 487 8.20 -29.34 -6.01
N ILE A 488 7.07 -29.09 -5.35
CA ILE A 488 6.28 -30.12 -4.67
C ILE A 488 5.78 -31.16 -5.68
N VAL A 489 5.25 -30.71 -6.83
CA VAL A 489 4.80 -31.59 -7.93
C VAL A 489 5.98 -32.34 -8.55
N ALA A 490 7.11 -31.67 -8.78
CA ALA A 490 8.32 -32.30 -9.32
C ALA A 490 8.90 -33.37 -8.38
N ALA A 491 8.69 -33.25 -7.07
CA ALA A 491 9.02 -34.27 -6.07
C ALA A 491 8.05 -35.47 -6.07
N GLY A 492 7.02 -35.47 -6.93
CA GLY A 492 6.03 -36.54 -7.06
C GLY A 492 4.88 -36.46 -6.05
N LEU A 493 4.73 -35.34 -5.34
CA LEU A 493 3.61 -35.13 -4.42
C LEU A 493 2.43 -34.45 -5.12
N THR A 494 1.22 -34.86 -4.74
CA THR A 494 -0.01 -34.15 -5.11
C THR A 494 -0.76 -33.80 -3.83
N LEU A 495 -0.75 -32.51 -3.48
CA LEU A 495 -1.44 -32.00 -2.29
C LEU A 495 -2.89 -31.64 -2.64
N LYS A 496 -3.82 -32.04 -1.76
CA LYS A 496 -5.26 -31.79 -1.91
C LYS A 496 -5.67 -30.60 -1.04
N ASN A 497 -6.50 -29.73 -1.60
CA ASN A 497 -7.05 -28.59 -0.88
C ASN A 497 -7.79 -29.06 0.40
N ALA A 498 -7.73 -28.26 1.45
CA ALA A 498 -8.27 -28.53 2.78
C ALA A 498 -7.76 -29.83 3.45
N THR A 499 -6.63 -30.38 3.00
CA THR A 499 -6.03 -31.60 3.59
C THR A 499 -4.78 -31.23 4.39
N SER A 500 -4.62 -31.85 5.57
CA SER A 500 -3.44 -31.65 6.41
C SER A 500 -2.31 -32.62 6.03
N TYR A 501 -1.09 -32.09 5.91
CA TYR A 501 0.12 -32.83 5.59
C TYR A 501 1.17 -32.66 6.67
N GLY A 502 1.96 -33.71 6.93
CA GLY A 502 3.13 -33.63 7.80
C GLY A 502 4.26 -32.87 7.12
N ILE A 503 5.01 -32.09 7.89
CA ILE A 503 6.18 -31.37 7.42
C ILE A 503 7.33 -31.51 8.43
N ILE A 504 8.53 -31.74 7.92
CA ILE A 504 9.78 -31.72 8.68
C ILE A 504 10.68 -30.65 8.08
N VAL A 505 11.27 -29.83 8.95
CA VAL A 505 12.22 -28.78 8.56
C VAL A 505 13.47 -28.94 9.42
N SER A 506 14.64 -28.96 8.79
CA SER A 506 15.91 -29.12 9.49
C SER A 506 17.05 -28.35 8.82
N SER A 507 18.20 -28.29 9.50
CA SER A 507 19.45 -27.81 8.94
C SER A 507 19.50 -26.31 8.60
N ALA A 508 18.48 -25.52 8.93
CA ALA A 508 18.58 -24.07 8.90
C ALA A 508 19.61 -23.62 9.94
N LYS A 509 20.43 -22.64 9.57
CA LYS A 509 21.28 -21.89 10.48
C LYS A 509 20.81 -20.46 10.53
N ASP A 510 21.06 -19.76 11.63
CA ASP A 510 20.84 -18.32 11.69
C ASP A 510 21.63 -17.60 10.59
N LEU A 511 21.31 -16.32 10.36
CA LEU A 511 21.92 -15.51 9.30
C LEU A 511 23.45 -15.44 9.39
N GLY A 512 24.00 -15.47 10.61
CA GLY A 512 25.45 -15.46 10.86
C GLY A 512 26.12 -16.83 10.81
N ASN A 513 25.35 -17.90 10.57
CA ASN A 513 25.75 -19.30 10.63
C ASN A 513 26.27 -19.79 12.01
N TYR A 514 25.82 -19.16 13.11
CA TYR A 514 26.30 -19.46 14.46
C TYR A 514 25.57 -20.65 15.10
N ASN A 515 24.25 -20.67 15.02
CA ASN A 515 23.35 -21.64 15.63
C ASN A 515 22.58 -22.39 14.55
N THR A 516 22.53 -23.72 14.67
CA THR A 516 21.71 -24.58 13.81
C THR A 516 20.39 -24.87 14.51
N MET A 517 19.28 -24.80 13.78
CA MET A 517 17.95 -25.14 14.30
C MET A 517 17.90 -26.57 14.86
N ASP A 518 17.04 -26.79 15.84
CA ASP A 518 16.61 -28.15 16.19
C ASP A 518 15.59 -28.65 15.15
N LEU A 519 15.48 -29.97 14.98
CA LEU A 519 14.53 -30.60 14.05
C LEU A 519 13.10 -30.15 14.36
N TYR A 520 12.44 -29.52 13.40
CA TYR A 520 11.02 -29.21 13.49
C TYR A 520 10.21 -30.33 12.83
N SER A 521 9.18 -30.81 13.52
CA SER A 521 8.18 -31.76 13.01
C SER A 521 6.79 -31.25 13.36
N GLY A 522 5.96 -31.05 12.34
CA GLY A 522 4.61 -30.51 12.51
C GLY A 522 3.68 -30.90 11.37
N THR A 523 2.54 -30.23 11.31
CA THR A 523 1.57 -30.36 10.23
C THR A 523 1.12 -28.99 9.74
N PHE A 524 0.65 -28.92 8.49
CA PHE A 524 -0.03 -27.74 7.95
C PHE A 524 -1.21 -28.19 7.10
N THR A 525 -2.24 -27.36 7.01
CA THR A 525 -3.38 -27.58 6.10
C THR A 525 -3.09 -26.90 4.77
N TYR A 526 -3.09 -27.68 3.68
CA TYR A 526 -2.90 -27.16 2.33
C TYR A 526 -4.19 -26.53 1.83
N SER A 527 -4.17 -25.20 1.62
CA SER A 527 -5.30 -24.36 1.25
C SER A 527 -4.90 -23.47 0.08
N ILE A 528 -5.47 -23.73 -1.10
CA ILE A 528 -5.40 -22.80 -2.23
C ILE A 528 -6.76 -22.10 -2.30
N VAL A 529 -6.78 -20.79 -2.11
CA VAL A 529 -8.00 -20.00 -2.21
C VAL A 529 -7.80 -18.96 -3.30
N SER A 530 -8.04 -19.35 -4.55
CA SER A 530 -8.54 -18.43 -5.57
C SER A 530 -10.01 -18.77 -5.78
N SER A 531 -10.89 -17.76 -5.86
CA SER A 531 -12.31 -17.98 -6.11
C SER A 531 -12.50 -18.71 -7.44
N ALA A 532 -13.40 -19.69 -7.50
CA ALA A 532 -13.69 -20.37 -8.77
C ALA A 532 -14.12 -19.38 -9.86
N PRO A 533 -13.70 -19.58 -11.13
CA PRO A 533 -14.05 -18.66 -12.19
C PRO A 533 -15.56 -18.69 -12.46
N TYR A 534 -16.13 -17.57 -12.90
CA TYR A 534 -17.54 -17.49 -13.32
C TYR A 534 -17.70 -16.69 -14.62
N VAL A 535 -18.78 -16.95 -15.35
CA VAL A 535 -19.15 -16.16 -16.54
C VAL A 535 -19.69 -14.80 -16.10
N LYS A 536 -19.01 -13.72 -16.49
CA LYS A 536 -19.47 -12.32 -16.27
C LYS A 536 -20.58 -11.95 -17.23
N SER A 537 -20.44 -12.28 -18.51
CA SER A 537 -21.43 -11.91 -19.52
C SER A 537 -21.36 -12.81 -20.75
N VAL A 538 -22.47 -12.85 -21.48
CA VAL A 538 -22.54 -13.37 -22.85
C VAL A 538 -23.19 -12.29 -23.70
N THR A 539 -22.47 -11.78 -24.69
CA THR A 539 -22.92 -10.67 -25.54
C THR A 539 -22.91 -11.08 -27.01
N VAL A 540 -23.84 -10.53 -27.79
CA VAL A 540 -23.86 -10.68 -29.25
C VAL A 540 -22.87 -9.67 -29.84
N LYS A 541 -21.88 -10.15 -30.60
CA LYS A 541 -20.91 -9.31 -31.31
C LYS A 541 -21.44 -8.92 -32.68
N ASP A 542 -21.97 -9.91 -33.40
CA ASP A 542 -22.64 -9.77 -34.69
C ASP A 542 -23.60 -10.96 -34.89
N GLU A 543 -24.28 -11.01 -36.04
CA GLU A 543 -25.26 -12.07 -36.32
C GLU A 543 -24.68 -13.50 -36.38
N LYS A 544 -23.36 -13.67 -36.37
CA LYS A 544 -22.67 -14.97 -36.43
C LYS A 544 -21.79 -15.25 -35.21
N THR A 545 -21.64 -14.29 -34.30
CA THR A 545 -20.62 -14.36 -33.24
C THR A 545 -21.15 -13.91 -31.89
N LEU A 546 -20.89 -14.73 -30.86
CA LEU A 546 -21.10 -14.36 -29.46
C LEU A 546 -19.75 -14.19 -28.76
N THR A 547 -19.69 -13.35 -27.73
CA THR A 547 -18.54 -13.23 -26.84
C THR A 547 -18.96 -13.67 -25.44
N VAL A 548 -18.18 -14.59 -24.85
CA VAL A 548 -18.30 -14.98 -23.44
C VAL A 548 -17.14 -14.35 -22.67
N GLU A 549 -17.44 -13.58 -21.62
CA GLU A 549 -16.45 -12.98 -20.73
C GLU A 549 -16.49 -13.66 -19.35
N TYR A 550 -15.30 -13.93 -18.80
CA TYR A 550 -15.10 -14.63 -17.53
C TYR A 550 -14.54 -13.69 -16.44
N SER A 551 -14.66 -14.10 -15.18
CA SER A 551 -14.07 -13.40 -14.03
C SER A 551 -12.56 -13.21 -14.18
N GLU A 552 -11.89 -14.18 -14.79
CA GLU A 552 -10.44 -14.32 -14.92
C GLU A 552 -10.05 -15.18 -16.13
N ALA A 553 -8.75 -15.37 -16.35
CA ALA A 553 -8.21 -16.19 -17.43
C ALA A 553 -8.43 -17.70 -17.20
N LEU A 554 -8.75 -18.43 -18.26
CA LEU A 554 -9.08 -19.85 -18.17
C LEU A 554 -7.89 -20.77 -18.48
N ALA A 555 -7.88 -21.96 -17.85
CA ALA A 555 -7.01 -23.06 -18.22
C ALA A 555 -7.41 -23.69 -19.55
N VAL A 556 -6.41 -24.27 -20.22
CA VAL A 556 -6.57 -24.94 -21.52
C VAL A 556 -7.23 -26.32 -21.38
N VAL A 557 -7.08 -26.99 -20.22
CA VAL A 557 -7.50 -28.38 -20.03
C VAL A 557 -8.25 -28.59 -18.71
N PRO A 558 -9.49 -29.13 -18.72
CA PRO A 558 -10.32 -29.35 -19.91
C PRO A 558 -10.74 -28.01 -20.52
N ALA A 559 -10.90 -27.98 -21.84
CA ALA A 559 -11.46 -26.81 -22.49
C ALA A 559 -12.91 -26.59 -22.00
N PRO A 560 -13.36 -25.34 -21.87
CA PRO A 560 -14.77 -25.01 -21.70
C PRO A 560 -15.62 -25.71 -22.76
N THR A 561 -16.77 -26.22 -22.35
CA THR A 561 -17.78 -26.74 -23.27
C THR A 561 -18.87 -25.71 -23.46
N TYR A 562 -19.29 -25.56 -24.71
CA TYR A 562 -20.33 -24.62 -25.11
C TYR A 562 -21.48 -25.37 -25.78
N THR A 563 -22.70 -24.98 -25.47
CA THR A 563 -23.89 -25.36 -26.23
C THR A 563 -24.68 -24.11 -26.51
N VAL A 564 -24.99 -23.86 -27.79
CA VAL A 564 -25.85 -22.73 -28.19
C VAL A 564 -27.02 -23.28 -28.96
N LEU A 565 -28.23 -23.18 -28.38
CA LEU A 565 -29.45 -23.75 -28.95
C LEU A 565 -30.44 -22.67 -29.37
N ARG A 566 -31.04 -22.83 -30.54
CA ARG A 566 -32.31 -22.20 -30.91
C ARG A 566 -33.42 -23.21 -30.69
N GLY A 567 -34.18 -23.08 -29.60
CA GLY A 567 -35.11 -24.14 -29.18
C GLY A 567 -34.35 -25.43 -28.89
N THR A 568 -34.48 -26.43 -29.75
CA THR A 568 -33.74 -27.71 -29.67
C THR A 568 -32.64 -27.86 -30.72
N THR A 569 -32.52 -26.92 -31.68
CA THR A 569 -31.52 -26.97 -32.75
C THR A 569 -30.18 -26.44 -32.24
N ASN A 570 -29.10 -27.21 -32.35
CA ASN A 570 -27.75 -26.72 -32.08
C ASN A 570 -27.29 -25.78 -33.20
N VAL A 571 -26.92 -24.55 -32.83
CA VAL A 571 -26.41 -23.53 -33.75
C VAL A 571 -24.95 -23.18 -33.49
N PHE A 572 -24.31 -23.79 -32.48
CA PHE A 572 -22.88 -23.62 -32.20
C PHE A 572 -22.02 -24.37 -33.22
N VAL A 573 -20.97 -23.71 -33.73
CA VAL A 573 -20.02 -24.29 -34.69
C VAL A 573 -18.66 -24.52 -34.07
N SER A 574 -18.07 -23.48 -33.49
CA SER A 574 -16.72 -23.51 -32.94
C SER A 574 -16.49 -22.37 -31.95
N SER A 575 -15.45 -22.47 -31.13
CA SER A 575 -14.96 -21.35 -30.31
C SER A 575 -13.51 -21.04 -30.65
N ALA A 576 -13.09 -19.80 -30.38
CA ALA A 576 -11.67 -19.43 -30.40
C ALA A 576 -10.87 -20.17 -29.29
N PRO A 577 -9.53 -20.32 -29.43
CA PRO A 577 -8.69 -20.90 -28.39
C PRO A 577 -8.77 -20.14 -27.06
N VAL A 578 -8.67 -20.87 -25.95
CA VAL A 578 -8.97 -20.37 -24.59
C VAL A 578 -7.71 -19.97 -23.80
N ALA A 579 -6.52 -20.29 -24.32
CA ALA A 579 -5.27 -20.21 -23.55
C ALA A 579 -4.96 -18.79 -23.04
N GLY A 580 -5.03 -18.59 -21.72
CA GLY A 580 -4.60 -17.37 -21.06
C GLY A 580 -5.49 -16.15 -21.29
N THR A 581 -6.71 -16.34 -21.82
CA THR A 581 -7.69 -15.27 -22.04
C THR A 581 -8.87 -15.40 -21.10
N ASN A 582 -9.49 -14.27 -20.75
CA ASN A 582 -10.77 -14.17 -20.03
C ASN A 582 -11.96 -13.90 -20.97
N LYS A 583 -11.74 -13.89 -22.29
CA LYS A 583 -12.77 -13.71 -23.32
C LYS A 583 -12.65 -14.77 -24.40
N VAL A 584 -13.77 -15.39 -24.75
CA VAL A 584 -13.86 -16.42 -25.79
C VAL A 584 -14.96 -16.06 -26.77
N GLU A 585 -14.65 -16.08 -28.07
CA GLU A 585 -15.64 -15.89 -29.14
C GLU A 585 -16.21 -17.23 -29.57
N LEU A 586 -17.54 -17.31 -29.70
CA LEU A 586 -18.29 -18.45 -30.19
C LEU A 586 -18.82 -18.15 -31.59
N THR A 587 -18.48 -18.99 -32.55
CA THR A 587 -18.99 -18.94 -33.93
C THR A 587 -20.31 -19.71 -34.01
N LEU A 588 -21.33 -19.08 -34.58
CA LEU A 588 -22.66 -19.62 -34.82
C LEU A 588 -22.81 -20.13 -36.26
N SER A 589 -23.89 -20.87 -36.52
CA SER A 589 -24.20 -21.39 -37.85
C SER A 589 -24.40 -20.26 -38.86
N SER A 590 -23.72 -20.36 -40.00
CA SER A 590 -23.90 -19.47 -41.15
C SER A 590 -25.09 -19.83 -42.04
N VAL A 591 -25.88 -20.85 -41.68
CA VAL A 591 -27.07 -21.29 -42.42
C VAL A 591 -28.30 -20.58 -41.88
N ALA A 592 -28.95 -19.75 -42.70
CA ALA A 592 -30.08 -18.91 -42.31
C ALA A 592 -31.19 -19.68 -41.59
N ASP A 593 -31.64 -20.80 -42.14
CA ASP A 593 -32.74 -21.60 -41.59
C ASP A 593 -32.35 -22.37 -40.32
N THR A 594 -31.05 -22.52 -40.07
CA THR A 594 -30.51 -23.11 -38.84
C THR A 594 -30.48 -22.08 -37.72
N LEU A 595 -30.09 -20.84 -38.01
CA LEU A 595 -29.98 -19.78 -37.01
C LEU A 595 -31.30 -19.03 -36.78
N TYR A 596 -32.14 -18.88 -37.81
CA TYR A 596 -33.41 -18.16 -37.78
C TYR A 596 -34.57 -19.05 -38.21
N ALA A 597 -35.69 -18.98 -37.49
CA ALA A 597 -36.90 -19.66 -37.94
C ALA A 597 -37.40 -19.01 -39.25
N ALA A 598 -38.04 -19.81 -40.11
CA ALA A 598 -38.57 -19.31 -41.38
C ALA A 598 -39.47 -18.07 -41.15
N GLY A 599 -39.24 -17.01 -41.93
CA GLY A 599 -39.98 -15.76 -41.84
C GLY A 599 -39.62 -14.83 -40.67
N THR A 600 -38.67 -15.19 -39.79
CA THR A 600 -38.26 -14.35 -38.65
C THR A 600 -37.02 -13.50 -38.96
N THR A 601 -36.85 -12.37 -38.27
CA THR A 601 -35.67 -11.48 -38.35
C THR A 601 -34.79 -11.52 -37.10
N SER A 602 -35.14 -12.33 -36.11
CA SER A 602 -34.36 -12.51 -34.89
C SER A 602 -34.49 -13.92 -34.35
N SER A 603 -33.58 -14.34 -33.49
CA SER A 603 -33.67 -15.61 -32.77
C SER A 603 -33.13 -15.47 -31.36
N THR A 604 -33.89 -16.01 -30.41
CA THR A 604 -33.45 -16.17 -29.03
C THR A 604 -32.67 -17.47 -28.92
N LEU A 605 -31.44 -17.38 -28.46
CA LEU A 605 -30.52 -18.49 -28.31
C LEU A 605 -30.29 -18.76 -26.82
N THR A 606 -30.40 -20.02 -26.40
CA THR A 606 -29.98 -20.48 -25.09
C THR A 606 -28.50 -20.86 -25.16
N VAL A 607 -27.67 -20.15 -24.41
CA VAL A 607 -26.22 -20.38 -24.32
C VAL A 607 -25.92 -21.06 -23.00
N THR A 608 -25.29 -22.23 -23.05
CA THR A 608 -24.80 -22.97 -21.90
C THR A 608 -23.29 -23.05 -21.97
N VAL A 609 -22.63 -22.67 -20.87
CA VAL A 609 -21.19 -22.79 -20.66
C VAL A 609 -20.97 -23.76 -19.51
N ASP A 610 -20.13 -24.78 -19.72
CA ASP A 610 -19.86 -25.82 -18.74
C ASP A 610 -18.36 -26.20 -18.78
N THR A 611 -17.93 -27.02 -17.82
CA THR A 611 -16.58 -27.64 -17.73
C THR A 611 -15.37 -26.69 -17.79
N TYR A 612 -15.53 -25.40 -17.49
CA TYR A 612 -14.43 -24.43 -17.54
C TYR A 612 -13.69 -24.33 -16.20
N LYS A 613 -12.39 -24.06 -16.27
CA LYS A 613 -11.51 -23.92 -15.11
C LYS A 613 -10.59 -22.71 -15.24
N ASP A 614 -10.16 -22.16 -14.11
CA ASP A 614 -9.11 -21.14 -14.07
C ASP A 614 -7.73 -21.79 -14.25
N LEU A 615 -6.68 -20.98 -14.34
CA LEU A 615 -5.30 -21.47 -14.43
C LEU A 615 -4.87 -22.33 -13.21
N ALA A 616 -5.54 -22.17 -12.06
CA ALA A 616 -5.35 -22.93 -10.83
C ALA A 616 -6.21 -24.21 -10.75
N LEU A 617 -6.94 -24.54 -11.82
CA LEU A 617 -7.82 -25.70 -11.98
C LEU A 617 -9.07 -25.72 -11.08
N ASN A 618 -9.49 -24.58 -10.52
CA ASN A 618 -10.78 -24.46 -9.86
C ASN A 618 -11.92 -24.52 -10.90
N VAL A 619 -12.98 -25.24 -10.56
CA VAL A 619 -14.07 -25.52 -11.50
C VAL A 619 -15.14 -24.44 -11.40
N GLY A 620 -15.39 -23.74 -12.52
CA GLY A 620 -16.49 -22.80 -12.62
C GLY A 620 -17.85 -23.49 -12.66
N SER A 621 -18.87 -22.85 -12.10
CA SER A 621 -20.23 -23.41 -12.11
C SER A 621 -20.84 -23.34 -13.52
N LYS A 622 -21.61 -24.37 -13.89
CA LYS A 622 -22.39 -24.36 -15.13
C LYS A 622 -23.24 -23.09 -15.21
N TYR A 623 -23.12 -22.39 -16.32
CA TYR A 623 -23.81 -21.13 -16.57
C TYR A 623 -24.75 -21.28 -17.75
N THR A 624 -25.96 -20.75 -17.64
CA THR A 624 -26.95 -20.76 -18.73
C THR A 624 -27.64 -19.41 -18.81
N THR A 625 -27.70 -18.84 -20.01
CA THR A 625 -28.38 -17.57 -20.28
C THR A 625 -29.03 -17.59 -21.66
N THR A 626 -29.83 -16.56 -21.96
CA THR A 626 -30.41 -16.36 -23.28
C THR A 626 -29.91 -15.07 -23.90
N VAL A 627 -29.58 -15.09 -25.19
CA VAL A 627 -29.23 -13.91 -25.98
C VAL A 627 -30.14 -13.81 -27.20
N VAL A 628 -30.38 -12.60 -27.70
CA VAL A 628 -31.18 -12.38 -28.92
C VAL A 628 -30.26 -11.92 -30.03
N VAL A 629 -30.16 -12.72 -31.09
CA VAL A 629 -29.43 -12.38 -32.30
C VAL A 629 -30.41 -11.90 -33.37
N THR A 630 -30.09 -10.82 -34.07
CA THR A 630 -30.93 -10.24 -35.13
C THR A 630 -30.25 -10.41 -36.47
N LYS A 631 -31.04 -10.68 -37.52
CA LYS A 631 -30.57 -10.68 -38.91
C LYS A 631 -29.99 -9.33 -39.25
N ASP A 632 -28.87 -9.31 -39.95
CA ASP A 632 -28.45 -8.11 -40.64
C ASP A 632 -29.29 -7.94 -41.92
N THR A 633 -30.03 -6.84 -41.98
CA THR A 633 -30.85 -6.46 -43.15
C THR A 633 -30.34 -5.19 -43.81
N THR A 634 -29.20 -4.67 -43.37
CA THR A 634 -28.65 -3.41 -43.85
C THR A 634 -27.79 -3.69 -45.06
N ALA A 635 -28.02 -2.99 -46.18
CA ALA A 635 -27.12 -3.08 -47.31
C ALA A 635 -25.92 -2.15 -47.12
N PRO A 636 -24.72 -2.51 -47.63
CA PRO A 636 -23.57 -1.63 -47.60
C PRO A 636 -23.86 -0.30 -48.29
N THR A 637 -23.54 0.80 -47.61
CA THR A 637 -23.62 2.16 -48.13
C THR A 637 -22.25 2.82 -48.14
N LEU A 638 -22.04 3.78 -49.04
CA LEU A 638 -20.79 4.54 -49.09
C LEU A 638 -20.76 5.54 -47.93
N ALA A 639 -19.81 5.39 -47.02
CA ALA A 639 -19.58 6.32 -45.91
C ALA A 639 -18.72 7.51 -46.33
N SER A 640 -17.68 7.29 -47.13
CA SER A 640 -16.80 8.35 -47.62
C SER A 640 -16.09 7.97 -48.92
N ALA A 641 -15.67 8.98 -49.68
CA ALA A 641 -14.77 8.81 -50.82
C ALA A 641 -13.72 9.92 -50.79
N ALA A 642 -12.44 9.56 -50.89
CA ALA A 642 -11.34 10.51 -50.80
C ALA A 642 -10.24 10.20 -51.83
N TYR A 643 -9.61 11.25 -52.34
CA TYR A 643 -8.41 11.14 -53.15
C TYR A 643 -7.17 11.33 -52.28
N ASN A 644 -6.26 10.37 -52.32
CA ASN A 644 -4.94 10.43 -51.73
C ASN A 644 -3.93 10.82 -52.81
N TYR A 645 -3.37 12.03 -52.70
CA TYR A 645 -2.41 12.52 -53.70
C TYR A 645 -1.15 11.65 -53.79
N THR A 646 -0.69 11.13 -52.66
CA THR A 646 0.38 10.13 -52.57
C THR A 646 -0.20 8.85 -51.95
N PRO A 647 -0.39 7.74 -52.68
CA PRO A 647 0.25 7.33 -53.94
C PRO A 647 -0.61 7.56 -55.21
N LYS A 648 -1.48 8.57 -55.25
CA LYS A 648 -2.49 8.80 -56.30
C LYS A 648 -3.57 7.72 -56.32
N THR A 649 -4.22 7.48 -55.19
CA THR A 649 -5.34 6.53 -55.10
C THR A 649 -6.63 7.22 -54.69
N ILE A 650 -7.76 6.63 -55.07
CA ILE A 650 -9.09 7.05 -54.66
C ILE A 650 -9.64 5.93 -53.80
N VAL A 651 -9.98 6.23 -52.55
CA VAL A 651 -10.44 5.25 -51.57
C VAL A 651 -11.91 5.52 -51.25
N PHE A 652 -12.73 4.49 -51.41
CA PHE A 652 -14.15 4.48 -51.07
C PHE A 652 -14.35 3.61 -49.84
N THR A 653 -14.86 4.18 -48.75
CA THR A 653 -15.10 3.49 -47.48
C THR A 653 -16.58 3.25 -47.29
N PHE A 654 -16.94 2.03 -46.91
CA PHE A 654 -18.32 1.57 -46.74
C PHE A 654 -18.72 1.52 -45.26
N SER A 655 -20.04 1.52 -45.01
CA SER A 655 -20.65 1.44 -43.66
C SER A 655 -20.23 0.18 -42.89
N GLU A 656 -19.88 -0.89 -43.59
CA GLU A 656 -19.65 -2.23 -43.05
C GLU A 656 -18.66 -3.03 -43.88
N GLY A 657 -18.30 -4.23 -43.38
CA GLY A 657 -17.39 -5.14 -44.07
C GLY A 657 -18.06 -5.81 -45.26
N LEU A 658 -17.38 -5.82 -46.40
CA LEU A 658 -17.88 -6.33 -47.65
C LEU A 658 -17.52 -7.80 -47.86
N ALA A 659 -18.32 -8.52 -48.63
CA ALA A 659 -17.92 -9.80 -49.22
C ALA A 659 -16.85 -9.61 -50.29
N ALA A 660 -16.08 -10.68 -50.51
CA ALA A 660 -15.00 -10.67 -51.50
C ALA A 660 -15.53 -10.32 -52.90
N THR A 661 -14.92 -9.32 -53.54
CA THR A 661 -15.33 -8.83 -54.86
C THR A 661 -14.11 -8.64 -55.75
N ALA A 662 -14.08 -9.27 -56.92
CA ALA A 662 -12.95 -9.17 -57.86
C ALA A 662 -12.83 -7.77 -58.48
N ALA A 663 -11.58 -7.31 -58.69
CA ALA A 663 -11.28 -6.00 -59.28
C ALA A 663 -11.98 -5.75 -60.62
N ALA A 664 -11.94 -6.73 -61.54
CA ALA A 664 -12.56 -6.62 -62.86
C ALA A 664 -14.09 -6.39 -62.80
N THR A 665 -14.76 -6.93 -61.78
CA THR A 665 -16.20 -6.72 -61.57
C THR A 665 -16.49 -5.28 -61.14
N ILE A 666 -15.61 -4.70 -60.33
CA ILE A 666 -15.70 -3.30 -59.88
C ILE A 666 -15.48 -2.37 -61.07
N GLU A 667 -14.42 -2.61 -61.83
CA GLU A 667 -14.06 -1.82 -63.02
C GLU A 667 -15.17 -1.85 -64.07
N GLY A 668 -15.76 -3.03 -64.33
CA GLY A 668 -16.85 -3.19 -65.29
C GLY A 668 -18.18 -2.54 -64.89
N LYS A 669 -18.33 -2.13 -63.62
CA LYS A 669 -19.55 -1.46 -63.10
C LYS A 669 -19.30 -0.03 -62.60
N LEU A 670 -18.10 0.51 -62.79
CA LEU A 670 -17.75 1.87 -62.40
C LEU A 670 -17.61 2.77 -63.63
N THR A 671 -18.34 3.88 -63.65
CA THR A 671 -18.19 4.96 -64.64
C THR A 671 -17.70 6.22 -63.94
N ILE A 672 -16.74 6.93 -64.55
CA ILE A 672 -16.19 8.18 -64.03
C ILE A 672 -16.56 9.30 -65.01
N THR A 673 -17.22 10.36 -64.52
CA THR A 673 -17.59 11.53 -65.34
C THR A 673 -16.80 12.74 -64.88
N ASN A 674 -16.13 13.43 -65.81
CA ASN A 674 -15.50 14.71 -65.52
C ASN A 674 -16.60 15.78 -65.40
N ASN A 675 -16.72 16.41 -64.22
CA ASN A 675 -17.83 17.34 -63.96
C ASN A 675 -17.70 18.66 -64.75
N ALA A 676 -16.49 19.03 -65.17
CA ALA A 676 -16.27 20.24 -65.96
C ALA A 676 -16.65 20.05 -67.44
N THR A 677 -16.44 18.86 -68.00
CA THR A 677 -16.69 18.58 -69.43
C THR A 677 -17.95 17.75 -69.69
N GLY A 678 -18.49 17.09 -68.67
CA GLY A 678 -19.59 16.12 -68.78
C GLY A 678 -19.19 14.81 -69.46
N VAL A 679 -17.92 14.62 -69.82
CA VAL A 679 -17.43 13.42 -70.51
C VAL A 679 -17.29 12.26 -69.52
N ALA A 680 -17.94 11.14 -69.83
CA ALA A 680 -17.83 9.89 -69.09
C ALA A 680 -16.75 8.99 -69.69
N GLN A 681 -16.02 8.27 -68.83
CA GLN A 681 -15.05 7.24 -69.21
C GLN A 681 -15.20 6.00 -68.33
N THR A 682 -14.82 4.84 -68.89
CA THR A 682 -14.71 3.58 -68.16
C THR A 682 -13.40 3.51 -67.39
N VAL A 683 -13.33 2.61 -66.41
CA VAL A 683 -12.10 2.37 -65.64
C VAL A 683 -11.22 1.36 -66.40
N PRO A 684 -9.94 1.69 -66.68
CA PRO A 684 -9.01 0.73 -67.28
C PRO A 684 -8.75 -0.49 -66.38
N ALA A 685 -8.52 -1.64 -66.99
CA ALA A 685 -8.26 -2.88 -66.27
C ALA A 685 -7.01 -2.77 -65.37
N GLY A 686 -7.13 -3.26 -64.13
CA GLY A 686 -6.07 -3.23 -63.12
C GLY A 686 -6.00 -1.93 -62.30
N CYS A 687 -6.92 -0.98 -62.51
CA CYS A 687 -6.97 0.24 -61.69
C CYS A 687 -7.63 -0.02 -60.35
N ALA A 688 -8.58 -0.96 -60.25
CA ALA A 688 -9.21 -1.30 -58.97
C ALA A 688 -8.43 -2.40 -58.24
N THR A 689 -8.45 -2.38 -56.91
CA THR A 689 -8.02 -3.50 -56.08
C THR A 689 -9.19 -4.43 -55.79
N ALA A 690 -8.97 -5.75 -55.76
CA ALA A 690 -9.98 -6.70 -55.33
C ALA A 690 -10.27 -6.49 -53.83
N VAL A 691 -11.54 -6.58 -53.45
CA VAL A 691 -11.98 -6.50 -52.06
C VAL A 691 -11.87 -7.87 -51.44
N LEU A 692 -11.19 -7.99 -50.32
CA LEU A 692 -11.18 -9.21 -49.51
C LEU A 692 -12.37 -9.23 -48.54
N ALA A 693 -12.81 -10.43 -48.16
CA ALA A 693 -13.95 -10.59 -47.25
C ALA A 693 -13.67 -9.89 -45.89
N GLY A 694 -14.56 -8.99 -45.49
CA GLY A 694 -14.47 -8.18 -44.28
C GLY A 694 -13.84 -6.81 -44.45
N GLU A 695 -13.21 -6.52 -45.59
CA GLU A 695 -12.69 -5.19 -45.88
C GLU A 695 -13.84 -4.19 -46.07
N LYS A 696 -13.63 -2.96 -45.59
CA LYS A 696 -14.60 -1.87 -45.74
C LYS A 696 -14.25 -0.91 -46.88
N THR A 697 -13.15 -1.14 -47.58
CA THR A 697 -12.57 -0.17 -48.50
C THR A 697 -12.42 -0.73 -49.90
N VAL A 698 -12.75 0.09 -50.88
CA VAL A 698 -12.46 -0.15 -52.29
C VAL A 698 -11.47 0.92 -52.75
N THR A 699 -10.38 0.49 -53.37
CA THR A 699 -9.31 1.41 -53.79
C THR A 699 -9.16 1.39 -55.30
N LEU A 700 -9.09 2.58 -55.90
CA LEU A 700 -8.72 2.80 -57.29
C LEU A 700 -7.37 3.52 -57.41
N SER A 701 -6.49 3.03 -58.27
CA SER A 701 -5.26 3.72 -58.67
C SER A 701 -5.56 4.77 -59.73
N ASN A 702 -5.10 6.00 -59.49
CA ASN A 702 -5.12 7.13 -60.41
C ASN A 702 -3.72 7.40 -61.01
N GLY A 703 -2.87 6.37 -61.08
CA GLY A 703 -1.51 6.45 -61.60
C GLY A 703 -1.40 6.36 -63.13
N ALA A 704 -0.18 6.59 -63.62
CA ALA A 704 0.16 6.48 -65.05
C ALA A 704 0.06 5.04 -65.59
N ALA A 705 0.23 4.04 -64.72
CA ALA A 705 -0.09 2.65 -64.97
C ALA A 705 -1.11 2.18 -63.92
N PRO A 706 -2.21 1.51 -64.29
CA PRO A 706 -2.55 1.02 -65.64
C PRO A 706 -3.27 2.04 -66.54
N GLY A 707 -3.22 3.34 -66.21
CA GLY A 707 -3.55 4.42 -67.17
C GLY A 707 -4.84 5.19 -66.91
N LEU A 708 -5.38 5.17 -65.68
CA LEU A 708 -6.53 6.01 -65.34
C LEU A 708 -6.17 7.51 -65.34
N ALA A 709 -5.04 7.88 -64.69
CA ALA A 709 -4.38 9.18 -64.75
C ALA A 709 -5.28 10.43 -64.89
N LEU A 710 -6.35 10.53 -64.07
CA LEU A 710 -7.24 11.68 -64.04
C LEU A 710 -6.47 12.96 -63.67
N PRO A 711 -6.57 14.04 -64.48
CA PRO A 711 -6.08 15.35 -64.12
C PRO A 711 -6.74 15.93 -62.85
N ALA A 712 -6.18 17.03 -62.34
CA ALA A 712 -6.81 17.77 -61.26
C ALA A 712 -8.17 18.33 -61.72
N GLY A 713 -9.20 18.16 -60.88
CA GLY A 713 -10.58 18.48 -61.21
C GLY A 713 -11.58 17.73 -60.33
N THR A 714 -12.87 17.96 -60.55
CA THR A 714 -13.95 17.23 -59.86
C THR A 714 -14.54 16.15 -60.77
N TYR A 715 -14.72 14.96 -60.22
CA TYR A 715 -15.19 13.80 -60.97
C TYR A 715 -16.30 13.09 -60.21
N THR A 716 -17.36 12.73 -60.92
CA THR A 716 -18.44 11.91 -60.39
C THR A 716 -18.14 10.44 -60.67
N PHE A 717 -17.98 9.65 -59.60
CA PHE A 717 -17.80 8.20 -59.63
C PHE A 717 -19.15 7.53 -59.42
N SER A 718 -19.60 6.75 -60.39
CA SER A 718 -20.90 6.07 -60.36
C SER A 718 -20.73 4.56 -60.45
N PHE A 719 -21.01 3.86 -59.35
CA PHE A 719 -21.05 2.41 -59.28
C PHE A 719 -22.47 1.90 -59.55
N GLY A 720 -22.60 0.89 -60.40
CA GLY A 720 -23.87 0.21 -60.65
C GLY A 720 -24.43 -0.47 -59.39
N SER A 721 -25.74 -0.61 -59.32
CA SER A 721 -26.41 -1.29 -58.20
C SER A 721 -25.96 -2.75 -58.04
N GLN A 722 -26.10 -3.27 -56.82
CA GLN A 722 -25.78 -4.64 -56.44
C GLN A 722 -24.31 -5.03 -56.63
N LEU A 723 -23.40 -4.05 -56.72
CA LEU A 723 -21.98 -4.32 -56.91
C LEU A 723 -21.32 -4.79 -55.61
N PHE A 724 -21.51 -4.04 -54.52
CA PHE A 724 -20.96 -4.38 -53.21
C PHE A 724 -22.00 -5.12 -52.39
N VAL A 725 -21.56 -6.17 -51.71
CA VAL A 725 -22.37 -7.09 -50.93
C VAL A 725 -21.77 -7.15 -49.53
N ASP A 726 -22.57 -7.19 -48.48
CA ASP A 726 -22.10 -7.36 -47.11
C ASP A 726 -21.66 -8.81 -46.82
N GLN A 727 -21.33 -9.09 -45.56
CA GLN A 727 -21.09 -10.43 -45.08
C GLN A 727 -22.25 -11.00 -44.27
N ALA A 728 -23.49 -10.55 -44.46
CA ALA A 728 -24.63 -11.10 -43.76
C ALA A 728 -24.88 -12.57 -44.17
N ILE A 729 -25.57 -13.36 -43.34
CA ILE A 729 -26.02 -14.73 -43.64
C ILE A 729 -26.91 -14.69 -44.88
N ALA A 730 -27.81 -13.72 -44.92
CA ALA A 730 -28.56 -13.38 -46.11
C ALA A 730 -27.94 -12.11 -46.71
N ALA A 731 -27.03 -12.30 -47.65
CA ALA A 731 -26.24 -11.24 -48.26
C ALA A 731 -27.09 -10.06 -48.76
N ASN A 732 -26.90 -8.87 -48.19
CA ASN A 732 -27.55 -7.65 -48.63
C ASN A 732 -26.69 -6.95 -49.70
N LYS A 733 -27.35 -6.40 -50.72
CA LYS A 733 -26.67 -5.83 -51.89
C LYS A 733 -26.85 -4.32 -51.91
N SER A 734 -25.75 -3.59 -52.10
CA SER A 734 -25.74 -2.13 -52.22
C SER A 734 -26.68 -1.60 -53.31
N ALA A 735 -27.26 -0.41 -53.09
CA ALA A 735 -27.90 0.37 -54.15
C ALA A 735 -26.85 0.91 -55.15
N ALA A 736 -27.29 1.55 -56.23
CA ALA A 736 -26.35 2.31 -57.07
C ALA A 736 -25.75 3.46 -56.26
N ILE A 737 -24.43 3.67 -56.37
CA ILE A 737 -23.69 4.68 -55.61
C ILE A 737 -23.16 5.71 -56.57
N SER A 738 -23.36 6.99 -56.26
CA SER A 738 -22.75 8.11 -56.99
C SER A 738 -22.13 9.09 -56.01
N THR A 739 -20.88 9.46 -56.22
CA THR A 739 -20.16 10.39 -55.35
C THR A 739 -19.20 11.27 -56.15
N VAL A 740 -18.98 12.49 -55.68
CA VAL A 740 -18.03 13.43 -56.29
C VAL A 740 -16.73 13.40 -55.50
N VAL A 741 -15.61 13.17 -56.20
CA VAL A 741 -14.27 13.26 -55.62
C VAL A 741 -13.51 14.37 -56.35
N THR A 742 -12.83 15.21 -55.58
CA THR A 742 -11.91 16.23 -56.12
C THR A 742 -10.51 15.63 -56.20
N ILE A 743 -9.97 15.54 -57.41
CA ILE A 743 -8.57 15.18 -57.67
C ILE A 743 -7.76 16.49 -57.60
N THR A 744 -6.77 16.54 -56.72
CA THR A 744 -5.92 17.72 -56.52
C THR A 744 -4.58 17.55 -57.24
N SER A 745 -3.95 18.68 -57.59
CA SER A 745 -2.61 18.69 -58.21
C SER A 745 -1.46 18.66 -57.20
N SER A 746 -1.76 18.81 -55.91
CA SER A 746 -0.82 18.79 -54.79
C SER A 746 -1.46 18.15 -53.56
N ASP A 747 -0.63 17.64 -52.66
CA ASP A 747 -1.06 17.19 -51.35
C ASP A 747 -1.35 18.40 -50.44
N ALA A 748 -2.50 18.40 -49.78
CA ALA A 748 -2.89 19.44 -48.83
C ALA A 748 -2.84 18.95 -47.37
N ALA A 749 -2.68 17.64 -47.16
CA ALA A 749 -2.47 17.09 -45.84
C ALA A 749 -1.05 17.46 -45.37
N LYS A 750 -0.93 17.89 -44.12
CA LYS A 750 0.38 18.14 -43.53
C LYS A 750 0.93 16.82 -42.99
N PRO A 751 2.21 16.50 -43.22
CA PRO A 751 2.82 15.35 -42.55
C PRO A 751 2.83 15.57 -41.03
N THR A 752 2.63 14.49 -40.26
CA THR A 752 2.69 14.51 -38.79
C THR A 752 3.68 13.46 -38.28
N VAL A 753 4.12 13.60 -37.03
CA VAL A 753 4.99 12.61 -36.38
C VAL A 753 4.13 11.46 -35.84
N ALA A 754 4.38 10.24 -36.33
CA ALA A 754 3.70 9.04 -35.87
C ALA A 754 4.40 8.38 -34.67
N ALA A 755 5.74 8.39 -34.65
CA ALA A 755 6.53 7.84 -33.55
C ALA A 755 7.96 8.41 -33.55
N ALA A 756 8.62 8.37 -32.39
CA ALA A 756 10.05 8.57 -32.26
C ALA A 756 10.61 7.59 -31.22
N ALA A 757 11.74 6.95 -31.51
CA ALA A 757 12.34 5.96 -30.61
C ALA A 757 13.85 5.84 -30.79
N GLU A 758 14.56 5.59 -29.69
CA GLU A 758 15.97 5.19 -29.74
C GLU A 758 16.09 3.81 -30.38
N VAL A 759 17.04 3.67 -31.31
CA VAL A 759 17.33 2.40 -32.00
C VAL A 759 18.55 1.75 -31.37
N VAL A 760 19.62 2.54 -31.24
CA VAL A 760 20.86 2.22 -30.53
C VAL A 760 21.40 3.52 -29.94
N LYS A 761 22.38 3.45 -29.03
CA LYS A 761 22.97 4.64 -28.41
C LYS A 761 23.38 5.69 -29.45
N ASP A 762 23.08 6.95 -29.15
CA ASP A 762 23.26 8.12 -30.02
C ASP A 762 22.47 8.09 -31.34
N GLN A 763 21.57 7.11 -31.54
CA GLN A 763 20.78 6.99 -32.77
C GLN A 763 19.30 6.76 -32.47
N PHE A 764 18.44 7.58 -33.07
CA PHE A 764 17.00 7.43 -32.96
C PHE A 764 16.32 7.59 -34.31
N THR A 765 15.10 7.09 -34.41
CA THR A 765 14.26 7.27 -35.59
C THR A 765 13.09 8.20 -35.31
N VAL A 766 12.65 8.88 -36.37
CA VAL A 766 11.40 9.63 -36.43
C VAL A 766 10.60 9.08 -37.59
N THR A 767 9.40 8.59 -37.29
CA THR A 767 8.46 8.06 -38.28
C THR A 767 7.37 9.08 -38.55
N PHE A 768 7.17 9.44 -39.82
CA PHE A 768 6.13 10.35 -40.28
C PHE A 768 4.88 9.59 -40.74
N SER A 769 3.72 10.26 -40.71
CA SER A 769 2.44 9.74 -41.21
C SER A 769 2.52 9.33 -42.69
N GLU A 770 3.36 10.00 -43.45
CA GLU A 770 3.50 9.88 -44.90
C GLU A 770 4.95 10.09 -45.37
N ALA A 771 5.17 9.97 -46.68
CA ALA A 771 6.48 10.14 -47.29
C ALA A 771 6.90 11.61 -47.29
N VAL A 772 8.12 11.90 -46.82
CA VAL A 772 8.67 13.25 -46.68
C VAL A 772 9.87 13.49 -47.59
N LYS A 773 10.18 14.75 -47.89
CA LYS A 773 11.39 15.10 -48.67
C LYS A 773 12.65 14.68 -47.93
N GLY A 774 13.65 14.22 -48.67
CA GLY A 774 15.00 13.98 -48.18
C GLY A 774 16.05 14.66 -49.07
N GLY A 775 17.27 14.81 -48.54
CA GLY A 775 18.41 15.37 -49.28
C GLY A 775 19.08 16.54 -48.56
N VAL A 776 20.41 16.62 -48.70
CA VAL A 776 21.22 17.73 -48.16
C VAL A 776 20.98 18.99 -48.98
N GLY A 777 20.67 20.11 -48.32
CA GLY A 777 20.41 21.40 -48.99
C GLY A 777 19.04 21.51 -49.68
N VAL A 778 18.16 20.52 -49.50
CA VAL A 778 16.78 20.56 -49.97
C VAL A 778 15.91 21.26 -48.93
N ALA A 779 15.25 22.35 -49.30
CA ALA A 779 14.36 23.08 -48.39
C ALA A 779 13.23 22.17 -47.87
N GLY A 780 13.01 22.19 -46.55
CA GLY A 780 12.01 21.36 -45.88
C GLY A 780 12.34 19.86 -45.85
N SER A 781 13.60 19.50 -46.09
CA SER A 781 14.05 18.10 -46.03
C SER A 781 14.00 17.54 -44.62
N ALA A 782 13.48 16.32 -44.48
CA ALA A 782 13.53 15.56 -43.24
C ALA A 782 14.95 15.15 -42.86
N THR A 783 15.91 15.17 -43.79
CA THR A 783 17.34 14.94 -43.49
C THR A 783 18.09 16.21 -43.10
N ASP A 784 17.42 17.36 -43.03
CA ASP A 784 18.01 18.58 -42.49
C ASP A 784 17.92 18.56 -40.96
N VAL A 785 19.07 18.37 -40.30
CA VAL A 785 19.14 18.21 -38.84
C VAL A 785 18.68 19.45 -38.07
N VAL A 786 18.63 20.63 -38.72
CA VAL A 786 18.13 21.88 -38.11
C VAL A 786 16.65 21.80 -37.72
N ASN A 787 15.92 20.86 -38.33
CA ASN A 787 14.50 20.63 -38.09
C ASN A 787 14.22 19.90 -36.77
N TYR A 788 15.26 19.44 -36.08
CA TYR A 788 15.15 18.63 -34.87
C TYR A 788 15.85 19.31 -33.70
N LYS A 789 15.19 19.31 -32.53
CA LYS A 789 15.74 19.85 -31.28
C LYS A 789 15.41 18.94 -30.12
N LEU A 790 16.34 18.79 -29.18
CA LEU A 790 16.12 18.09 -27.91
C LEU A 790 16.03 19.12 -26.79
N ASN A 791 14.93 19.10 -26.03
CA ASN A 791 14.61 20.08 -24.99
C ASN A 791 14.73 21.54 -25.48
N GLY A 792 14.34 21.78 -26.73
CA GLY A 792 14.44 23.09 -27.39
C GLY A 792 15.85 23.49 -27.85
N VAL A 793 16.87 22.66 -27.63
CA VAL A 793 18.26 22.89 -28.05
C VAL A 793 18.54 22.16 -29.36
N ALA A 794 19.30 22.79 -30.26
CA ALA A 794 19.73 22.16 -31.51
C ALA A 794 20.54 20.88 -31.26
N LEU A 795 20.40 19.89 -32.15
CA LEU A 795 21.19 18.66 -32.05
C LEU A 795 22.71 18.95 -32.14
N PRO A 796 23.56 18.11 -31.52
CA PRO A 796 25.00 18.32 -31.49
C PRO A 796 25.63 18.47 -32.89
N THR A 797 26.67 19.29 -32.98
CA THR A 797 27.45 19.42 -34.22
C THR A 797 28.02 18.07 -34.65
N GLY A 798 27.80 17.68 -35.91
CA GLY A 798 28.22 16.39 -36.45
C GLY A 798 27.10 15.34 -36.50
N THR A 799 25.88 15.67 -36.05
CA THR A 799 24.70 14.85 -36.29
C THR A 799 24.42 14.70 -37.79
N VAL A 800 24.11 13.49 -38.21
CA VAL A 800 23.68 13.15 -39.57
C VAL A 800 22.29 12.55 -39.54
N ALA A 801 21.51 12.79 -40.60
CA ALA A 801 20.19 12.20 -40.79
C ALA A 801 20.11 11.48 -42.14
N SER A 802 19.54 10.29 -42.15
CA SER A 802 19.28 9.51 -43.37
C SER A 802 17.81 9.14 -43.44
N LEU A 803 17.21 9.28 -44.61
CA LEU A 803 15.83 8.90 -44.88
C LEU A 803 15.77 7.49 -45.46
N ASP A 804 14.84 6.67 -44.96
CA ASP A 804 14.58 5.34 -45.50
C ASP A 804 14.19 5.41 -46.99
N ALA A 805 14.92 4.69 -47.84
CA ALA A 805 14.76 4.76 -49.29
C ALA A 805 13.51 4.03 -49.79
N ALA A 806 12.99 3.05 -49.05
CA ALA A 806 11.85 2.26 -49.48
C ALA A 806 10.53 3.01 -49.28
N THR A 807 10.35 3.66 -48.13
CA THR A 807 9.09 4.29 -47.74
C THR A 807 9.14 5.81 -47.69
N GLN A 808 10.34 6.39 -47.51
CA GLN A 808 10.54 7.81 -47.22
C GLN A 808 9.74 8.31 -46.00
N LYS A 809 9.35 7.41 -45.09
CA LYS A 809 8.60 7.77 -43.87
C LYS A 809 9.44 7.79 -42.61
N VAL A 810 10.60 7.14 -42.61
CA VAL A 810 11.44 6.99 -41.42
C VAL A 810 12.76 7.73 -41.63
N VAL A 811 13.01 8.73 -40.81
CA VAL A 811 14.33 9.36 -40.70
C VAL A 811 15.07 8.71 -39.54
N THR A 812 16.28 8.23 -39.81
CA THR A 812 17.24 7.84 -38.78
C THR A 812 18.19 9.00 -38.54
N ILE A 813 18.26 9.48 -37.30
CA ILE A 813 19.16 10.54 -36.84
C ILE A 813 20.25 9.89 -36.02
N THR A 814 21.49 10.11 -36.42
CA THR A 814 22.68 9.62 -35.71
C THR A 814 23.47 10.81 -35.20
N MET A 815 23.52 10.96 -33.89
CA MET A 815 24.35 11.95 -33.22
C MET A 815 25.78 11.44 -33.09
N PRO A 816 26.77 12.33 -32.89
CA PRO A 816 28.13 11.91 -32.56
C PRO A 816 28.15 10.99 -31.33
N ALA A 817 29.08 10.03 -31.30
CA ALA A 817 29.22 9.13 -30.16
C ALA A 817 29.45 9.90 -28.85
N GLY A 818 28.74 9.53 -27.78
CA GLY A 818 28.84 10.21 -26.48
C GLY A 818 28.05 11.52 -26.41
N SER A 819 27.04 11.71 -27.26
CA SER A 819 26.19 12.91 -27.25
C SER A 819 25.18 12.92 -26.10
N VAL A 820 24.91 11.77 -25.49
CA VAL A 820 23.91 11.59 -24.44
C VAL A 820 24.63 11.33 -23.14
N ALA A 821 24.69 12.33 -22.25
CA ALA A 821 25.49 12.26 -21.03
C ALA A 821 24.84 11.48 -19.87
N LYS A 822 23.52 11.20 -19.96
CA LYS A 822 22.74 10.46 -18.97
C LYS A 822 21.52 9.84 -19.65
N THR A 823 21.10 8.66 -19.18
CA THR A 823 19.82 8.06 -19.60
C THR A 823 18.66 8.91 -19.11
N GLN A 824 17.92 9.54 -20.02
CA GLN A 824 16.78 10.38 -19.68
C GLN A 824 15.75 10.51 -20.83
N THR A 825 14.50 10.75 -20.47
CA THR A 825 13.46 11.18 -21.40
C THR A 825 13.57 12.68 -21.68
N GLN A 826 13.58 13.05 -22.95
CA GLN A 826 13.70 14.41 -23.46
C GLN A 826 12.51 14.75 -24.37
N VAL A 827 12.20 16.04 -24.52
CA VAL A 827 11.24 16.51 -25.53
C VAL A 827 11.97 16.68 -26.85
N LEU A 828 11.53 15.94 -27.86
CA LEU A 828 11.96 16.09 -29.25
C LEU A 828 10.98 17.01 -29.98
N THR A 829 11.45 18.18 -30.39
CA THR A 829 10.70 19.12 -31.23
C THR A 829 11.11 18.93 -32.69
N ILE A 830 10.12 18.75 -33.57
CA ILE A 830 10.30 18.56 -35.02
C ILE A 830 9.49 19.64 -35.76
N ALA A 831 10.10 20.32 -36.73
CA ALA A 831 9.44 21.38 -37.49
C ALA A 831 9.96 21.47 -38.94
N ASN A 832 9.20 22.17 -39.80
CA ASN A 832 9.57 22.51 -41.18
C ASN A 832 9.80 21.35 -42.16
N VAL A 833 9.67 20.09 -41.74
CA VAL A 833 9.69 18.94 -42.64
C VAL A 833 8.50 19.00 -43.59
N GLN A 834 8.75 18.84 -44.88
CA GLN A 834 7.74 18.84 -45.93
C GLN A 834 7.48 17.44 -46.46
N ASP A 835 6.23 17.19 -46.84
CA ASP A 835 5.88 16.04 -47.67
C ASP A 835 6.49 16.17 -49.08
N LEU A 836 6.35 15.13 -49.90
CA LEU A 836 6.79 15.18 -51.31
C LEU A 836 6.06 16.24 -52.14
N GLY A 837 4.86 16.65 -51.73
CA GLY A 837 4.06 17.72 -52.33
C GLY A 837 4.54 19.15 -52.02
N GLY A 838 5.43 19.30 -51.03
CA GLY A 838 5.95 20.59 -50.55
C GLY A 838 5.15 21.23 -49.42
N THR A 839 4.16 20.57 -48.86
CA THR A 839 3.39 21.04 -47.72
C THR A 839 4.17 20.75 -46.43
N ALA A 840 4.40 21.78 -45.61
CA ALA A 840 5.16 21.67 -44.37
C ALA A 840 4.28 21.18 -43.20
N MET A 841 4.87 20.32 -42.34
CA MET A 841 4.25 19.94 -41.07
C MET A 841 4.06 21.15 -40.14
N ASP A 842 3.09 21.04 -39.23
CA ASP A 842 3.07 21.87 -38.04
C ASP A 842 4.19 21.44 -37.08
N THR A 843 4.67 22.36 -36.24
CA THR A 843 5.67 22.02 -35.22
C THR A 843 5.07 20.99 -34.27
N ALA A 844 5.80 19.89 -34.04
CA ALA A 844 5.37 18.79 -33.20
C ALA A 844 6.38 18.54 -32.09
N ASP A 845 5.88 18.42 -30.85
CA ASP A 845 6.66 17.96 -29.70
C ASP A 845 6.26 16.53 -29.36
N THR A 846 7.25 15.66 -29.19
CA THR A 846 7.08 14.28 -28.72
C THR A 846 8.12 13.94 -27.66
N THR A 847 7.96 12.84 -26.94
CA THR A 847 8.94 12.38 -25.96
C THR A 847 9.88 11.34 -26.57
N LEU A 848 11.18 11.45 -26.28
CA LEU A 848 12.20 10.50 -26.69
C LEU A 848 13.10 10.18 -25.48
N THR A 849 13.14 8.91 -25.08
CA THR A 849 14.12 8.43 -24.10
C THR A 849 15.39 8.05 -24.83
N LEU A 850 16.51 8.63 -24.41
CA LEU A 850 17.84 8.33 -24.93
C LEU A 850 18.69 7.74 -23.81
N THR A 851 19.44 6.70 -24.14
CA THR A 851 20.32 5.99 -23.22
C THR A 851 21.67 6.67 -23.17
N ASP A 852 22.26 6.75 -21.97
CA ASP A 852 23.62 7.25 -21.78
C ASP A 852 24.62 6.56 -22.71
N SER A 853 25.39 7.36 -23.42
CA SER A 853 26.37 6.93 -24.41
C SER A 853 27.80 7.36 -24.07
N ILE A 854 27.99 8.06 -22.96
CA ILE A 854 29.33 8.43 -22.50
C ILE A 854 29.93 7.22 -21.78
N ALA A 855 31.16 6.87 -22.18
CA ALA A 855 31.89 5.81 -21.52
C ALA A 855 32.61 6.34 -20.26
N PRO A 856 32.64 5.55 -19.16
CA PRO A 856 33.43 5.91 -18.00
C PRO A 856 34.89 6.10 -18.42
N THR A 857 35.44 7.26 -18.11
CA THR A 857 36.77 7.70 -18.53
C THR A 857 37.60 8.05 -17.31
N LEU A 858 38.86 7.61 -17.26
CA LEU A 858 39.78 7.98 -16.18
C LEU A 858 40.10 9.48 -16.27
N VAL A 859 39.70 10.25 -15.26
CA VAL A 859 39.83 11.71 -15.20
C VAL A 859 41.12 12.11 -14.47
N SER A 860 41.42 11.48 -13.33
CA SER A 860 42.59 11.82 -12.52
C SER A 860 43.09 10.64 -11.70
N ALA A 861 44.33 10.77 -11.23
CA ALA A 861 44.92 9.88 -10.24
C ALA A 861 45.66 10.71 -9.17
N ALA A 862 45.50 10.35 -7.90
CA ALA A 862 46.17 11.00 -6.77
C ALA A 862 46.77 9.97 -5.82
N VAL A 863 47.95 10.24 -5.29
CA VAL A 863 48.61 9.39 -4.29
C VAL A 863 48.17 9.85 -2.90
N ASN A 864 47.49 8.98 -2.16
CA ASN A 864 47.09 9.27 -0.80
C ASN A 864 48.27 9.18 0.18
N ALA A 865 48.08 9.72 1.38
CA ALA A 865 49.08 9.73 2.45
C ALA A 865 49.56 8.33 2.87
N ASP A 866 48.75 7.29 2.64
CA ASP A 866 49.07 5.88 2.89
C ASP A 866 49.83 5.20 1.75
N GLY A 867 50.14 5.93 0.67
CA GLY A 867 50.85 5.40 -0.50
C GLY A 867 49.97 4.59 -1.46
N ALA A 868 48.65 4.63 -1.33
CA ALA A 868 47.72 4.11 -2.34
C ALA A 868 47.41 5.16 -3.42
N ILE A 869 46.92 4.71 -4.58
CA ILE A 869 46.44 5.61 -5.64
C ILE A 869 44.91 5.65 -5.61
N ILE A 870 44.32 6.84 -5.60
CA ILE A 870 42.90 7.07 -5.88
C ILE A 870 42.74 7.48 -7.33
N LEU A 871 41.99 6.69 -8.07
CA LEU A 871 41.58 6.94 -9.45
C LEU A 871 40.21 7.57 -9.44
N THR A 872 40.02 8.68 -10.14
CA THR A 872 38.70 9.29 -10.34
C THR A 872 38.26 9.08 -11.78
N PHE A 873 37.08 8.51 -11.99
CA PHE A 873 36.45 8.34 -13.28
C PHE A 873 35.37 9.40 -13.51
N SER A 874 34.95 9.59 -14.76
CA SER A 874 33.89 10.55 -15.13
C SER A 874 32.53 10.18 -14.56
N GLU A 875 32.32 8.90 -14.24
CA GLU A 875 31.07 8.31 -13.73
C GLU A 875 31.35 6.98 -13.04
N GLY A 876 30.32 6.42 -12.39
CA GLY A 876 30.42 5.18 -11.61
C GLY A 876 30.05 3.93 -12.39
N PHE A 877 30.48 2.77 -11.89
CA PHE A 877 30.22 1.45 -12.47
C PHE A 877 29.08 0.73 -11.74
N THR A 878 28.40 -0.25 -12.37
CA THR A 878 27.27 -0.98 -11.74
C THR A 878 27.49 -2.49 -11.59
N GLY A 879 26.83 -3.09 -10.59
CA GLY A 879 26.46 -4.52 -10.58
C GLY A 879 27.57 -5.55 -10.85
N GLY A 880 28.77 -5.38 -10.29
CA GLY A 880 29.87 -6.35 -10.45
C GLY A 880 30.76 -6.14 -11.69
N THR A 881 30.57 -5.03 -12.41
CA THR A 881 31.37 -4.62 -13.58
C THR A 881 32.30 -3.44 -13.24
N ALA A 882 32.90 -3.43 -12.06
CA ALA A 882 33.91 -2.44 -11.71
C ALA A 882 35.24 -2.71 -12.43
N PRO A 883 36.13 -1.70 -12.58
CA PRO A 883 37.47 -1.90 -13.11
C PRO A 883 38.23 -2.94 -12.28
N VAL A 884 38.82 -3.94 -12.94
CA VAL A 884 39.71 -4.92 -12.31
C VAL A 884 41.18 -4.57 -12.54
N ALA A 885 42.10 -5.24 -11.83
CA ALA A 885 43.53 -4.99 -11.97
C ALA A 885 44.02 -5.09 -13.43
N ALA A 886 43.45 -6.02 -14.21
CA ALA A 886 43.79 -6.19 -15.62
C ALA A 886 43.30 -5.06 -16.54
N ASP A 887 42.34 -4.23 -16.09
CA ASP A 887 41.90 -3.04 -16.83
C ASP A 887 42.88 -1.86 -16.71
N LEU A 888 43.90 -1.98 -15.85
CA LEU A 888 44.82 -0.90 -15.49
C LEU A 888 46.28 -1.32 -15.69
N VAL A 889 47.10 -0.38 -16.16
CA VAL A 889 48.56 -0.47 -16.19
C VAL A 889 49.09 0.74 -15.44
N ILE A 890 49.71 0.50 -14.28
CA ILE A 890 50.35 1.56 -13.49
C ILE A 890 51.85 1.35 -13.53
N THR A 891 52.59 2.40 -13.90
CA THR A 891 54.06 2.39 -13.92
C THR A 891 54.63 3.38 -12.93
N VAL A 892 55.75 3.03 -12.28
CA VAL A 892 56.54 3.91 -11.42
C VAL A 892 57.93 4.06 -12.05
N ASN A 893 58.30 5.29 -12.42
CA ASN A 893 59.53 5.60 -13.16
C ASN A 893 59.73 4.75 -14.44
N GLY A 894 58.63 4.33 -15.08
CA GLY A 894 58.63 3.53 -16.31
C GLY A 894 58.58 2.00 -16.11
N THR A 895 58.60 1.51 -14.87
CA THR A 895 58.43 0.06 -14.56
C THR A 895 57.00 -0.25 -14.14
N THR A 896 56.35 -1.25 -14.75
CA THR A 896 54.99 -1.68 -14.43
C THR A 896 54.90 -2.34 -13.05
N ALA A 897 53.94 -1.90 -12.24
CA ALA A 897 53.66 -2.45 -10.91
C ALA A 897 52.64 -3.60 -10.98
N THR A 898 52.74 -4.57 -10.07
CA THR A 898 51.71 -5.60 -9.86
C THR A 898 50.62 -5.04 -8.96
N LEU A 899 49.38 -5.03 -9.45
CA LEU A 899 48.24 -4.36 -8.82
C LEU A 899 47.36 -5.33 -8.02
N ALA A 900 46.89 -4.87 -6.87
CA ALA A 900 45.72 -5.46 -6.22
C ALA A 900 44.44 -5.08 -6.97
N ALA A 901 43.34 -5.78 -6.69
CA ALA A 901 42.04 -5.45 -7.24
C ALA A 901 41.62 -4.02 -6.83
N PRO A 902 41.23 -3.15 -7.77
CA PRO A 902 40.69 -1.83 -7.45
C PRO A 902 39.44 -1.95 -6.57
N THR A 903 39.32 -1.07 -5.59
CA THR A 903 38.17 -1.01 -4.68
C THR A 903 37.53 0.36 -4.75
N VAL A 904 36.20 0.44 -4.81
CA VAL A 904 35.50 1.73 -4.82
C VAL A 904 35.76 2.47 -3.50
N VAL A 905 35.95 3.78 -3.56
CA VAL A 905 36.07 4.63 -2.37
C VAL A 905 34.68 4.82 -1.77
N ALA A 906 34.54 4.54 -0.48
CA ALA A 906 33.25 4.62 0.20
C ALA A 906 32.64 6.02 0.07
N GLY A 907 31.37 6.09 -0.38
CA GLY A 907 30.64 7.35 -0.61
C GLY A 907 30.94 8.03 -1.94
N GLU A 908 31.95 7.57 -2.69
CA GLU A 908 32.43 8.20 -3.92
C GLU A 908 32.37 7.20 -5.08
N PRO A 909 31.20 7.00 -5.73
CA PRO A 909 30.99 5.93 -6.71
C PRO A 909 31.84 6.06 -7.98
N THR A 910 32.48 7.21 -8.19
CA THR A 910 33.40 7.47 -9.31
C THR A 910 34.86 7.26 -8.95
N GLN A 911 35.19 7.00 -7.68
CA GLN A 911 36.57 6.91 -7.20
C GLN A 911 36.95 5.47 -6.83
N TYR A 912 38.14 5.05 -7.23
CA TYR A 912 38.66 3.71 -6.97
C TYR A 912 40.07 3.75 -6.39
N LYS A 913 40.26 3.10 -5.25
CA LYS A 913 41.55 2.90 -4.59
C LYS A 913 42.26 1.69 -5.16
N VAL A 914 43.52 1.89 -5.56
CA VAL A 914 44.42 0.86 -6.08
C VAL A 914 45.71 0.83 -5.25
N THR A 915 46.13 -0.37 -4.90
CA THR A 915 47.40 -0.64 -4.21
C THR A 915 48.25 -1.60 -5.04
N SER A 916 49.54 -1.66 -4.73
CA SER A 916 50.48 -2.61 -5.32
C SER A 916 51.16 -3.44 -4.24
N THR A 917 51.45 -4.70 -4.56
CA THR A 917 52.11 -5.65 -3.64
C THR A 917 53.63 -5.66 -3.78
N ASP A 918 54.18 -5.12 -4.88
CA ASP A 918 55.60 -5.19 -5.23
C ASP A 918 56.27 -3.82 -5.37
N THR A 919 55.48 -2.73 -5.41
CA THR A 919 55.98 -1.38 -5.69
C THR A 919 55.28 -0.34 -4.80
N SER A 920 56.05 0.57 -4.20
CA SER A 920 55.48 1.71 -3.45
C SER A 920 55.14 2.87 -4.38
N PHE A 921 53.95 3.43 -4.24
CA PHE A 921 53.52 4.63 -4.97
C PHE A 921 53.85 5.95 -4.23
N ALA A 922 54.54 5.91 -3.09
CA ALA A 922 54.81 7.10 -2.29
C ALA A 922 55.81 8.10 -2.93
N THR A 923 56.59 7.66 -3.92
CA THR A 923 57.67 8.45 -4.56
C THR A 923 57.87 8.05 -6.02
N GLY A 924 58.34 8.97 -6.87
CA GLY A 924 58.62 8.71 -8.29
C GLY A 924 57.53 9.24 -9.23
N THR A 925 57.79 9.16 -10.54
CA THR A 925 56.80 9.55 -11.56
C THR A 925 55.84 8.39 -11.80
N ILE A 926 54.57 8.59 -11.49
CA ILE A 926 53.53 7.54 -11.58
C ILE A 926 52.62 7.85 -12.76
N VAL A 927 52.46 6.88 -13.65
CA VAL A 927 51.53 6.97 -14.78
C VAL A 927 50.54 5.84 -14.68
N VAL A 928 49.25 6.19 -14.63
CA VAL A 928 48.13 5.25 -14.69
C VAL A 928 47.57 5.28 -16.10
N LYS A 929 47.43 4.10 -16.71
CA LYS A 929 46.83 3.93 -18.03
C LYS A 929 45.71 2.89 -17.98
N THR A 930 44.56 3.17 -18.60
CA THR A 930 43.52 2.15 -18.83
C THR A 930 43.93 1.26 -20.02
N ALA A 931 43.90 -0.06 -19.85
CA ALA A 931 44.48 -1.03 -20.80
C ALA A 931 43.46 -1.95 -21.48
N GLY A 932 42.33 -2.23 -20.83
CA GLY A 932 41.12 -2.76 -21.49
C GLY A 932 41.05 -4.27 -21.75
N VAL A 933 40.54 -5.06 -20.79
CA VAL A 933 40.21 -6.49 -21.01
C VAL A 933 38.70 -6.81 -20.87
N THR A 934 37.80 -5.87 -21.15
CA THR A 934 36.90 -5.23 -20.17
C THR A 934 35.56 -5.96 -20.05
N LEU A 935 35.18 -6.34 -18.82
CA LEU A 935 33.77 -6.42 -18.44
C LEU A 935 33.29 -5.14 -17.75
N ALA A 936 34.19 -4.18 -17.46
CA ALA A 936 33.86 -3.03 -16.64
C ALA A 936 32.97 -2.01 -17.36
N LYS A 937 31.80 -1.72 -16.79
CA LYS A 937 30.76 -0.92 -17.42
C LYS A 937 29.99 -0.04 -16.45
N ASP A 938 29.47 1.07 -16.97
CA ASP A 938 28.53 1.92 -16.24
C ASP A 938 27.11 1.30 -16.16
N ALA A 939 26.16 2.06 -15.63
CA ALA A 939 24.75 1.66 -15.53
C ALA A 939 24.05 1.47 -16.89
N ALA A 940 24.54 2.17 -17.91
CA ALA A 940 23.99 2.11 -19.26
C ALA A 940 24.70 1.07 -20.12
N ASN A 941 25.62 0.27 -19.57
CA ASN A 941 26.39 -0.77 -20.26
C ASN A 941 27.45 -0.18 -21.24
N ASN A 942 27.93 1.06 -21.05
CA ASN A 942 29.10 1.60 -21.76
C ASN A 942 30.39 1.02 -21.16
N LEU A 943 31.29 0.54 -22.01
CA LEU A 943 32.58 -0.01 -21.60
C LEU A 943 33.56 1.11 -21.22
N LEU A 944 34.37 0.86 -20.19
CA LEU A 944 35.46 1.76 -19.78
C LEU A 944 36.34 2.18 -20.96
N LYS A 945 36.59 3.48 -21.08
CA LYS A 945 37.44 4.04 -22.13
C LYS A 945 38.90 3.59 -21.95
N ILE A 946 39.43 2.89 -22.95
CA ILE A 946 40.80 2.35 -22.95
C ILE A 946 41.83 3.38 -23.45
N ASN A 947 43.09 3.14 -23.14
CA ASN A 947 44.25 3.96 -23.50
C ASN A 947 44.22 5.40 -22.96
N VAL A 948 43.49 5.65 -21.88
CA VAL A 948 43.48 6.94 -21.18
C VAL A 948 44.61 6.90 -20.15
N SER A 949 45.53 7.86 -20.24
CA SER A 949 46.67 7.98 -19.33
C SER A 949 46.60 9.26 -18.51
N VAL A 950 46.81 9.15 -17.21
CA VAL A 950 46.96 10.29 -16.29
C VAL A 950 48.20 10.11 -15.43
N THR A 951 48.89 11.20 -15.11
CA THR A 951 50.00 11.18 -14.16
C THR A 951 49.43 11.35 -12.75
N ALA A 952 49.79 10.45 -11.83
CA ALA A 952 49.33 10.58 -10.45
C ALA A 952 50.13 11.69 -9.74
N THR A 953 49.42 12.56 -9.04
CA THR A 953 50.02 13.65 -8.23
C THR A 953 49.94 13.31 -6.75
N ARG A 954 50.90 13.78 -5.95
CA ARG A 954 50.86 13.68 -4.48
C ARG A 954 50.02 14.77 -3.86
#